data_AF-A0AAU1JK31-F1
#
_entry.id   AF-A0AAU1JK31-F1
#
_cell.length_a   1.000
_cell.length_b   1.000
_cell.length_c   1.000
_cell.angle_alpha   90.00
_cell.angle_beta   90.00
_cell.angle_gamma   90.00
#
_symmetry.space_group_name_H-M   'P 1'
#
loop_
_entity.id
_entity.type
_entity.pdbx_description
1 polymer ?
#
loop_
_entity_poly.entity_id
_entity_poly.type
_entity_poly.pdbx_seq_one_letter_code
_entity_poly.pdbx_strand_id
1 'polypeptide(L)'
;MTDTTTTPDQQARDVLGLIAAEESDIVPHLLVLAELVDDQWHSRSPGGPVVEAVLGSGQDFRSRLARRLAERYETAAQDAVERRRIKRLLQAVRGLESLEGRPSSRAALMRLLADQEMHYHPSQLVRLAELESAEGRELPGAFVALIRRTQLLGWSPTMSVLGPIIARCTDPVVNPGEAWSDLALADLAGLGEDWRRLVAHATTATAARPSAKWDRTGRTLVDTVGPDAVRTQLLSWLRLVGRPRTHPLVDTGHAGESFDPYNATVLRGLVWLLPLLPAHPDTARTLGALVETSLRKVAGLGPVNPKVANAAVLALARIDSEAALAELARLGTRVTYKGTRKLLDTALDTRAEEKGLSREEVEELAVPAYGLTEVGRTEQALGETTAVLEVHGPKAVLSWRNAAGKPVKSVPAAVRRDHADELKELKAAVKDIDKMLTAQSERLDRQFLARRTWAYAAWRERCVDHPLVGTLARRLLWTVDGTTVGHADGELRTLDDTPVTEGTEVTLWHPVGHSPDEIVAWRDWLERHGVTQPFKQAHREVYLLTDAERATDTYSNRFAAHVLRQHQFHSLAAVRGWHNKLRLAVDDEAPPAVRELPRWGLRAEYWIEGEGGDDHLDITDSGSFLRLRTDQVRFYPLDAPPNSAHCYGGEYRMHLRDGAAPVDPLPLTAIPPLVLSEVLRDVDLFVGVASVGNDPTWQDGGPGGRFREYWTSYGFAELNQSAQTRRALLQRLIPRLAIADRCTFEGRFLHVRGERHTYKIHLGSSNILMTPDDRYLCIVPGSNPSAPQAGYLPYEGDRMLALILSKAMLLARDTEITDPTILSQL
;
A
#
# COMPACT_ATOMS: atom_id res chain seq x y z
N MET A 1 9.58 50.13 22.99
CA MET A 1 10.08 50.99 21.91
C MET A 1 10.41 50.09 20.72
N THR A 2 9.73 50.36 19.60
CA THR A 2 9.93 49.86 18.22
C THR A 2 10.01 48.35 18.00
N ASP A 3 8.83 47.73 17.90
CA ASP A 3 8.61 46.47 17.18
C ASP A 3 8.22 46.83 15.73
N THR A 4 9.23 47.09 14.89
CA THR A 4 9.04 47.22 13.43
C THR A 4 9.26 45.85 12.83
N THR A 5 8.17 45.16 12.49
CA THR A 5 8.21 43.96 11.64
C THR A 5 8.64 44.39 10.24
N THR A 6 9.94 44.29 9.95
CA THR A 6 10.50 44.57 8.62
C THR A 6 9.83 43.67 7.59
N THR A 7 9.28 44.26 6.52
CA THR A 7 8.67 43.49 5.42
C THR A 7 9.75 42.84 4.53
N PRO A 8 9.45 41.73 3.82
CA PRO A 8 10.40 41.09 2.91
C PRO A 8 10.99 42.08 1.89
N ASP A 9 10.16 42.97 1.34
CA ASP A 9 10.58 43.97 0.36
C ASP A 9 11.48 45.05 0.97
N GLN A 10 11.25 45.45 2.23
CA GLN A 10 12.12 46.41 2.92
C GLN A 10 13.48 45.78 3.18
N GLN A 11 13.51 44.56 3.71
CA GLN A 11 14.76 43.84 3.96
C GLN A 11 15.53 43.57 2.66
N ALA A 12 14.84 43.23 1.57
CA ALA A 12 15.46 43.05 0.26
C ALA A 12 16.12 44.34 -0.25
N ARG A 13 15.46 45.50 -0.10
CA ARG A 13 16.05 46.81 -0.45
C ARG A 13 17.28 47.13 0.39
N ASP A 14 17.24 46.85 1.69
CA ASP A 14 18.38 47.09 2.58
C ASP A 14 19.58 46.22 2.18
N VAL A 15 19.35 44.94 1.89
CA VAL A 15 20.37 44.02 1.38
C VAL A 15 20.94 44.49 0.03
N LEU A 16 20.10 44.95 -0.90
CA LEU A 16 20.54 45.50 -2.18
C LEU A 16 21.44 46.74 -2.01
N GLY A 17 21.10 47.61 -1.06
CA GLY A 17 21.92 48.77 -0.72
C GLY A 17 23.31 48.38 -0.18
N LEU A 18 23.36 47.36 0.68
CA LEU A 18 24.62 46.82 1.20
C LEU A 18 25.47 46.17 0.09
N ILE A 19 24.86 45.45 -0.86
CA ILE A 19 25.55 44.87 -2.02
C ILE A 19 26.12 45.98 -2.90
N ALA A 20 25.35 47.03 -3.18
CA ALA A 20 25.79 48.17 -3.98
C ALA A 20 26.96 48.94 -3.32
N ALA A 21 27.02 48.96 -1.99
CA ALA A 21 28.11 49.54 -1.20
C ALA A 21 29.33 48.60 -1.03
N GLU A 22 29.30 47.39 -1.62
CA GLU A 22 30.29 46.32 -1.40
C GLU A 22 30.56 45.99 0.08
N GLU A 23 29.54 46.15 0.94
CA GLU A 23 29.70 45.95 2.38
C GLU A 23 30.09 44.52 2.74
N SER A 24 30.92 44.39 3.77
CA SER A 24 31.61 43.12 4.05
C SER A 24 30.88 42.19 5.01
N ASP A 25 29.87 42.69 5.72
CA ASP A 25 29.10 41.94 6.73
C ASP A 25 27.58 41.90 6.41
N ILE A 26 27.25 41.36 5.24
CA ILE A 26 25.85 41.26 4.78
C ILE A 26 25.16 39.95 5.19
N VAL A 27 25.90 38.99 5.77
CA VAL A 27 25.39 37.64 6.08
C VAL A 27 24.21 37.67 7.07
N PRO A 28 24.22 38.45 8.16
CA PRO A 28 23.06 38.55 9.06
C PRO A 28 21.81 39.05 8.34
N HIS A 29 21.95 40.05 7.46
CA HIS A 29 20.84 40.61 6.69
C HIS A 29 20.27 39.62 5.68
N LEU A 30 21.14 38.82 5.03
CA LEU A 30 20.73 37.74 4.13
C LEU A 30 19.98 36.63 4.86
N LEU A 31 20.35 36.31 6.11
CA LEU A 31 19.66 35.28 6.90
C LEU A 31 18.29 35.73 7.37
N VAL A 32 18.15 37.01 7.75
CA VAL A 32 16.84 37.60 8.06
C VAL A 32 15.96 37.61 6.80
N LEU A 33 16.52 37.98 5.64
CA LEU A 33 15.77 37.94 4.39
C LEU A 33 15.34 36.50 4.03
N ALA A 34 16.25 35.52 4.19
CA ALA A 34 15.97 34.11 3.98
C ALA A 34 14.76 33.63 4.81
N GLU A 35 14.64 34.11 6.05
CA GLU A 35 13.49 33.84 6.91
C GLU A 35 12.21 34.46 6.39
N LEU A 36 12.24 35.73 6.02
CA LEU A 36 11.08 36.46 5.51
C LEU A 36 10.55 35.92 4.17
N VAL A 37 11.42 35.31 3.34
CA VAL A 37 11.04 34.75 2.03
C VAL A 37 10.91 33.23 2.03
N ASP A 38 10.93 32.59 3.21
CA ASP A 38 10.89 31.13 3.37
C ASP A 38 11.89 30.39 2.46
N ASP A 39 13.14 30.89 2.43
CA ASP A 39 14.24 30.37 1.62
C ASP A 39 13.98 30.37 0.09
N GLN A 40 12.98 31.12 -0.41
CA GLN A 40 12.68 31.26 -1.84
C GLN A 40 13.57 32.32 -2.51
N TRP A 41 14.46 31.86 -3.39
CA TRP A 41 15.48 32.69 -4.06
C TRP A 41 15.33 32.77 -5.59
N HIS A 42 14.15 32.48 -6.14
CA HIS A 42 13.90 32.52 -7.58
C HIS A 42 13.49 33.92 -8.07
N SER A 43 13.57 34.19 -9.37
CA SER A 43 13.29 35.52 -9.96
C SER A 43 11.92 36.12 -9.62
N ARG A 44 10.91 35.28 -9.31
CA ARG A 44 9.57 35.73 -8.89
C ARG A 44 9.39 35.96 -7.38
N SER A 45 10.42 35.71 -6.55
CA SER A 45 10.34 35.92 -5.10
C SER A 45 10.98 37.26 -4.71
N PRO A 46 10.68 37.82 -3.53
CA PRO A 46 11.36 39.02 -3.03
C PRO A 46 12.89 38.84 -2.87
N GLY A 47 13.37 37.59 -2.80
CA GLY A 47 14.81 37.25 -2.78
C GLY A 47 15.47 37.22 -4.17
N GLY A 48 14.71 37.16 -5.26
CA GLY A 48 15.23 37.10 -6.64
C GLY A 48 16.14 38.27 -7.02
N PRO A 49 15.73 39.53 -6.82
CA PRO A 49 16.56 40.70 -7.12
C PRO A 49 17.90 40.73 -6.36
N VAL A 50 17.93 40.23 -5.13
CA VAL A 50 19.16 40.11 -4.32
C VAL A 50 20.12 39.12 -4.96
N VAL A 51 19.63 37.96 -5.41
CA VAL A 51 20.45 36.97 -6.10
C VAL A 51 21.03 37.52 -7.40
N GLU A 52 20.20 38.21 -8.20
CA GLU A 52 20.66 38.87 -9.44
C GLU A 52 21.74 39.93 -9.15
N ALA A 53 21.56 40.74 -8.11
CA ALA A 53 22.54 41.74 -7.71
C ALA A 53 23.88 41.10 -7.30
N VAL A 54 23.86 40.03 -6.50
CA VAL A 54 25.08 39.30 -6.13
C VAL A 54 25.75 38.68 -7.35
N LEU A 55 24.99 38.09 -8.28
CA LEU A 55 25.52 37.51 -9.52
C LEU A 55 26.13 38.57 -10.44
N GLY A 56 25.60 39.79 -10.42
CA GLY A 56 26.13 40.95 -11.14
C GLY A 56 27.34 41.60 -10.46
N SER A 57 27.65 41.28 -9.20
CA SER A 57 28.80 41.83 -8.48
C SER A 57 30.15 41.27 -8.93
N GLY A 58 31.22 42.02 -8.66
CA GLY A 58 32.60 41.62 -8.93
C GLY A 58 32.99 40.27 -8.29
N GLN A 59 33.94 39.57 -8.92
CA GLN A 59 34.41 38.25 -8.46
C GLN A 59 34.96 38.29 -7.02
N ASP A 60 35.63 39.36 -6.63
CA ASP A 60 36.19 39.52 -5.28
C ASP A 60 35.10 39.63 -4.22
N PHE A 61 34.02 40.38 -4.49
CA PHE A 61 32.88 40.50 -3.59
C PHE A 61 32.18 39.15 -3.40
N ARG A 62 31.87 38.46 -4.51
CA ARG A 62 31.27 37.12 -4.47
C ARG A 62 32.13 36.12 -3.69
N SER A 63 33.46 36.19 -3.86
CA SER A 63 34.41 35.35 -3.13
C SER A 63 34.39 35.62 -1.62
N ARG A 64 34.35 36.90 -1.22
CA ARG A 64 34.27 37.30 0.20
C ARG A 64 32.94 36.84 0.82
N LEU A 65 31.83 37.04 0.12
CA LEU A 65 30.50 36.65 0.57
C LEU A 65 30.39 35.14 0.75
N ALA A 66 30.80 34.35 -0.25
CA ALA A 66 30.76 32.90 -0.18
C ALA A 66 31.61 32.37 0.98
N ARG A 67 32.77 32.99 1.25
CA ARG A 67 33.64 32.65 2.39
C ARG A 67 32.96 32.96 3.72
N ARG A 68 32.33 34.12 3.87
CA ARG A 68 31.61 34.51 5.10
C ARG A 68 30.43 33.58 5.39
N LEU A 69 29.67 33.22 4.36
CA LEU A 69 28.58 32.24 4.46
C LEU A 69 29.13 30.87 4.90
N ALA A 70 30.27 30.43 4.36
CA ALA A 70 30.93 29.19 4.79
C ALA A 70 31.44 29.26 6.25
N GLU A 71 32.06 30.36 6.67
CA GLU A 71 32.49 30.59 8.07
C GLU A 71 31.29 30.57 9.03
N ARG A 72 30.17 31.19 8.64
CA ARG A 72 28.94 31.18 9.42
C ARG A 72 28.31 29.80 9.50
N TYR A 73 28.37 29.04 8.40
CA TYR A 73 27.92 27.65 8.36
C TYR A 73 28.67 26.77 9.36
N GLU A 74 30.00 26.95 9.47
CA GLU A 74 30.84 26.17 10.38
C GLU A 74 30.57 26.48 11.86
N THR A 75 30.26 27.74 12.17
CA THR A 75 30.02 28.22 13.54
C THR A 75 28.59 28.00 14.03
N ALA A 76 27.62 27.79 13.13
CA ALA A 76 26.24 27.47 13.48
C ALA A 76 26.11 26.04 14.05
N ALA A 77 25.15 25.81 14.97
CA ALA A 77 24.87 24.49 15.53
C ALA A 77 24.42 23.48 14.44
N GLN A 78 24.71 22.18 14.63
CA GLN A 78 24.47 21.15 13.60
C GLN A 78 23.00 21.03 13.16
N ASP A 79 22.07 21.31 14.06
CA ASP A 79 20.62 21.23 13.91
C ASP A 79 19.95 22.60 13.65
N ALA A 80 20.74 23.68 13.55
CA ALA A 80 20.20 25.03 13.39
C ALA A 80 19.52 25.21 12.03
N VAL A 81 18.29 25.74 12.03
CA VAL A 81 17.57 26.23 10.83
C VAL A 81 18.47 27.13 9.97
N GLU A 82 19.34 27.91 10.61
CA GLU A 82 20.37 28.74 9.99
C GLU A 82 21.26 27.99 8.99
N ARG A 83 21.72 26.77 9.30
CA ARG A 83 22.54 25.97 8.37
C ARG A 83 21.79 25.65 7.08
N ARG A 84 20.48 25.38 7.18
CA ARG A 84 19.62 25.14 6.01
C ARG A 84 19.50 26.40 5.16
N ARG A 85 19.30 27.56 5.78
CA ARG A 85 19.18 28.86 5.09
C ARG A 85 20.47 29.22 4.36
N ILE A 86 21.62 29.06 5.01
CA ILE A 86 22.95 29.30 4.40
C ILE A 86 23.17 28.39 3.19
N LYS A 87 22.77 27.12 3.26
CA LYS A 87 22.83 26.19 2.11
C LYS A 87 22.01 26.68 0.92
N ARG A 88 20.76 27.08 1.14
CA ARG A 88 19.86 27.58 0.10
C ARG A 88 20.38 28.88 -0.54
N LEU A 89 20.90 29.79 0.29
CA LEU A 89 21.57 31.01 -0.15
C LEU A 89 22.78 30.73 -1.05
N LEU A 90 23.69 29.85 -0.62
CA LEU A 90 24.87 29.48 -1.38
C LEU A 90 24.54 28.76 -2.71
N GLN A 91 23.45 27.99 -2.76
CA GLN A 91 22.94 27.40 -3.99
C GLN A 91 22.44 28.48 -4.98
N ALA A 92 21.73 29.49 -4.49
CA ALA A 92 21.15 30.54 -5.32
C ALA A 92 22.21 31.47 -5.93
N VAL A 93 23.26 31.80 -5.16
CA VAL A 93 24.27 32.83 -5.50
C VAL A 93 25.31 32.38 -6.55
N ARG A 94 25.30 31.11 -7.00
CA ARG A 94 26.22 30.50 -8.01
C ARG A 94 27.57 31.21 -8.21
N GLY A 95 28.60 30.72 -7.52
CA GLY A 95 29.97 31.27 -7.60
C GLY A 95 30.93 30.63 -6.60
N LEU A 96 30.78 29.33 -6.36
CA LEU A 96 31.55 28.61 -5.34
C LEU A 96 32.98 28.30 -5.83
N GLU A 97 33.28 28.48 -7.11
CA GLU A 97 34.59 28.16 -7.70
C GLU A 97 35.73 29.00 -7.11
N SER A 98 35.42 30.19 -6.58
CA SER A 98 36.39 31.05 -5.92
C SER A 98 36.81 30.54 -4.53
N LEU A 99 36.05 29.64 -3.91
CA LEU A 99 36.38 29.03 -2.62
C LEU A 99 37.35 27.86 -2.75
N GLU A 100 37.69 27.45 -3.96
CA GLU A 100 38.52 26.26 -4.22
C GLU A 100 40.02 26.50 -3.96
N GLY A 101 40.44 27.77 -3.86
CA GLY A 101 41.86 28.15 -3.76
C GLY A 101 42.52 27.92 -2.39
N ARG A 102 41.77 27.62 -1.32
CA ARG A 102 42.31 27.39 0.04
C ARG A 102 41.81 26.05 0.62
N PRO A 103 42.65 25.27 1.34
CA PRO A 103 42.24 23.99 1.91
C PRO A 103 41.01 24.04 2.83
N SER A 104 40.96 25.00 3.77
CA SER A 104 39.81 25.14 4.69
C SER A 104 38.52 25.49 3.95
N SER A 105 38.59 26.36 2.95
CA SER A 105 37.46 26.75 2.11
C SER A 105 36.96 25.59 1.23
N ARG A 106 37.87 24.73 0.72
CA ARG A 106 37.50 23.49 0.03
C ARG A 106 36.80 22.49 0.94
N ALA A 107 37.29 22.29 2.16
CA ALA A 107 36.65 21.39 3.12
C ALA A 107 35.22 21.84 3.47
N ALA A 108 35.02 23.14 3.71
CA ALA A 108 33.70 23.72 3.93
C ALA A 108 32.78 23.55 2.72
N LEU A 109 33.31 23.81 1.51
CA LEU A 109 32.59 23.67 0.25
C LEU A 109 32.17 22.22 -0.02
N MET A 110 33.07 21.25 0.15
CA MET A 110 32.75 19.82 0.00
C MET A 110 31.65 19.38 0.97
N ARG A 111 31.67 19.83 2.23
CA ARG A 111 30.61 19.55 3.21
C ARG A 111 29.26 20.13 2.77
N LEU A 112 29.25 21.36 2.29
CA LEU A 112 28.05 22.03 1.81
C LEU A 112 27.45 21.30 0.59
N LEU A 113 28.29 20.95 -0.38
CA LEU A 113 27.88 20.25 -1.59
C LEU A 113 27.39 18.83 -1.26
N ALA A 114 28.01 18.15 -0.30
CA ALA A 114 27.68 16.77 0.08
C ALA A 114 26.22 16.57 0.53
N ASP A 115 25.57 17.63 1.00
CA ASP A 115 24.16 17.62 1.38
C ASP A 115 23.21 17.64 0.18
N GLN A 116 23.70 17.86 -1.04
CA GLN A 116 22.85 17.84 -2.23
C GLN A 116 22.53 16.40 -2.64
N GLU A 117 21.35 16.19 -3.21
CA GLU A 117 20.99 14.92 -3.82
C GLU A 117 21.87 14.67 -5.05
N MET A 118 21.99 15.66 -5.93
CA MET A 118 22.92 15.67 -7.06
C MET A 118 23.45 17.08 -7.32
N HIS A 119 24.56 17.17 -8.05
CA HIS A 119 25.17 18.45 -8.44
C HIS A 119 25.17 18.65 -9.95
N TYR A 120 24.71 19.81 -10.42
CA TYR A 120 24.56 20.07 -11.86
C TYR A 120 25.88 20.34 -12.60
N HIS A 121 26.97 20.66 -11.89
CA HIS A 121 28.27 21.00 -12.47
C HIS A 121 29.35 19.95 -12.15
N PRO A 122 29.39 18.80 -12.84
CA PRO A 122 30.27 17.71 -12.49
C PRO A 122 31.77 18.06 -12.60
N SER A 123 32.14 19.02 -13.45
CA SER A 123 33.51 19.53 -13.55
C SER A 123 33.99 20.21 -12.26
N GLN A 124 33.10 20.84 -11.50
CA GLN A 124 33.43 21.41 -10.20
C GLN A 124 33.80 20.32 -9.19
N LEU A 125 33.00 19.25 -9.15
CA LEU A 125 33.29 18.10 -8.28
C LEU A 125 34.64 17.45 -8.65
N VAL A 126 34.91 17.33 -9.95
CA VAL A 126 36.21 16.85 -10.45
C VAL A 126 37.34 17.71 -9.96
N ARG A 127 37.24 19.03 -10.15
CA ARG A 127 38.28 19.97 -9.75
C ARG A 127 38.57 19.92 -8.25
N LEU A 128 37.53 19.90 -7.42
CA LEU A 128 37.67 19.77 -5.97
C LEU A 128 38.39 18.48 -5.57
N ALA A 129 38.00 17.36 -6.17
CA ALA A 129 38.61 16.07 -5.88
C ALA A 129 40.06 15.96 -6.34
N GLU A 130 40.40 16.51 -7.50
CA GLU A 130 41.79 16.57 -7.98
C GLU A 130 42.65 17.48 -7.10
N LEU A 131 42.12 18.62 -6.65
CA LEU A 131 42.85 19.54 -5.76
C LEU A 131 43.14 18.90 -4.39
N GLU A 132 42.22 18.12 -3.82
CA GLU A 132 42.48 17.37 -2.58
C GLU A 132 43.49 16.24 -2.80
N SER A 133 43.34 15.50 -3.90
CA SER A 133 44.24 14.41 -4.27
C SER A 133 45.67 14.91 -4.50
N ALA A 134 45.85 16.05 -5.17
CA ALA A 134 47.14 16.68 -5.41
C ALA A 134 47.86 17.09 -4.10
N GLU A 135 47.11 17.31 -3.02
CA GLU A 135 47.63 17.64 -1.70
C GLU A 135 47.66 16.45 -0.74
N GLY A 136 47.45 15.23 -1.26
CA GLY A 136 47.51 13.99 -0.48
C GLY A 136 46.41 13.85 0.57
N ARG A 137 45.29 14.57 0.42
CA ARG A 137 44.15 14.51 1.36
C ARG A 137 43.06 13.58 0.85
N GLU A 138 42.49 12.82 1.78
CA GLU A 138 41.37 11.94 1.50
C GLU A 138 40.07 12.74 1.30
N LEU A 139 39.24 12.26 0.39
CA LEU A 139 37.93 12.84 0.14
C LEU A 139 36.96 12.50 1.29
N PRO A 140 36.20 13.48 1.82
CA PRO A 140 35.17 13.20 2.81
C PRO A 140 34.13 12.21 2.26
N GLY A 141 33.73 11.21 3.05
CA GLY A 141 32.80 10.16 2.59
C GLY A 141 31.45 10.68 2.09
N ALA A 142 30.90 11.75 2.70
CA ALA A 142 29.68 12.39 2.23
C ALA A 142 29.86 13.09 0.87
N PHE A 143 31.07 13.60 0.58
CA PHE A 143 31.41 14.18 -0.72
C PHE A 143 31.58 13.10 -1.79
N VAL A 144 32.21 11.97 -1.44
CA VAL A 144 32.24 10.77 -2.31
C VAL A 144 30.82 10.30 -2.65
N ALA A 145 29.90 10.32 -1.66
CA ALA A 145 28.50 9.97 -1.89
C ALA A 145 27.82 10.91 -2.89
N LEU A 146 28.03 12.22 -2.78
CA LEU A 146 27.54 13.20 -3.76
C LEU A 146 28.08 12.91 -5.18
N ILE A 147 29.37 12.64 -5.32
CA ILE A 147 29.99 12.34 -6.62
C ILE A 147 29.29 11.12 -7.25
N ARG A 148 29.13 10.04 -6.48
CA ARG A 148 28.45 8.81 -6.92
C ARG A 148 26.97 9.06 -7.27
N ARG A 149 26.23 9.81 -6.45
CA ARG A 149 24.82 10.16 -6.73
C ARG A 149 24.70 11.00 -8.00
N THR A 150 25.57 12.00 -8.17
CA THR A 150 25.56 12.88 -9.34
C THR A 150 25.76 12.10 -10.63
N GLN A 151 26.68 11.14 -10.65
CA GLN A 151 26.90 10.25 -11.80
C GLN A 151 25.69 9.36 -12.12
N LEU A 152 24.91 8.95 -11.11
CA LEU A 152 23.79 8.02 -11.26
C LEU A 152 22.44 8.71 -11.55
N LEU A 153 22.24 9.92 -11.04
CA LEU A 153 20.99 10.67 -11.18
C LEU A 153 21.03 11.68 -12.34
N GLY A 154 22.22 12.17 -12.70
CA GLY A 154 22.34 13.19 -13.72
C GLY A 154 21.96 12.68 -15.11
N TRP A 155 21.11 13.44 -15.81
CA TRP A 155 20.61 13.11 -17.15
C TRP A 155 21.56 13.53 -18.29
N SER A 156 22.57 14.35 -17.99
CA SER A 156 23.48 14.91 -19.01
C SER A 156 24.62 13.94 -19.33
N PRO A 157 25.00 13.77 -20.61
CA PRO A 157 26.21 13.05 -20.98
C PRO A 157 27.47 13.57 -20.30
N THR A 158 27.51 14.86 -19.91
CA THR A 158 28.65 15.47 -19.21
C THR A 158 28.94 14.86 -17.84
N MET A 159 28.00 14.11 -17.25
CA MET A 159 28.19 13.45 -15.96
C MET A 159 29.28 12.38 -16.00
N SER A 160 29.55 11.78 -17.17
CA SER A 160 30.56 10.73 -17.33
C SER A 160 31.99 11.17 -16.95
N VAL A 161 32.24 12.48 -16.87
CA VAL A 161 33.53 13.04 -16.43
C VAL A 161 33.88 12.63 -14.99
N LEU A 162 32.90 12.22 -14.18
CA LEU A 162 33.10 11.75 -12.81
C LEU A 162 33.65 10.32 -12.73
N GLY A 163 33.53 9.54 -13.81
CA GLY A 163 33.92 8.12 -13.85
C GLY A 163 35.35 7.82 -13.38
N PRO A 164 36.38 8.52 -13.89
CA PRO A 164 37.77 8.32 -13.45
C PRO A 164 38.01 8.58 -11.96
N ILE A 165 37.26 9.51 -11.36
CA ILE A 165 37.36 9.81 -9.93
C ILE A 165 36.66 8.74 -9.12
N ILE A 166 35.44 8.37 -9.53
CA ILE A 166 34.67 7.30 -8.88
C ILE A 166 35.47 5.99 -8.85
N ALA A 167 36.20 5.66 -9.91
CA ALA A 167 37.04 4.47 -9.98
C ALA A 167 38.18 4.45 -8.94
N ARG A 168 38.61 5.62 -8.44
CA ARG A 168 39.63 5.76 -7.38
C ARG A 168 39.01 5.80 -5.97
N CYS A 169 37.72 6.11 -5.85
CA CYS A 169 37.02 6.20 -4.57
C CYS A 169 36.48 4.82 -4.15
N THR A 170 37.34 3.97 -3.57
CA THR A 170 36.93 2.68 -2.98
C THR A 170 36.29 2.83 -1.61
N ASP A 171 36.71 3.86 -0.85
CA ASP A 171 36.19 4.17 0.48
C ASP A 171 35.39 5.49 0.48
N PRO A 172 34.31 5.58 1.28
CA PRO A 172 33.67 4.47 1.98
C PRO A 172 33.01 3.48 1.00
N VAL A 173 32.98 2.20 1.36
CA VAL A 173 32.44 1.12 0.50
C VAL A 173 30.94 1.28 0.21
N VAL A 174 30.19 1.87 1.15
CA VAL A 174 28.80 2.34 1.01
C VAL A 174 28.73 3.85 1.20
N ASN A 175 27.73 4.51 0.62
CA ASN A 175 27.51 5.92 0.86
C ASN A 175 26.91 6.14 2.26
N PRO A 176 27.44 7.07 3.07
CA PRO A 176 26.81 7.46 4.34
C PRO A 176 25.51 8.23 4.13
N GLY A 177 24.70 8.34 5.19
CA GLY A 177 23.47 9.14 5.25
C GLY A 177 22.17 8.36 5.27
N GLU A 178 22.24 7.02 5.29
CA GLU A 178 21.09 6.16 5.56
C GLU A 178 21.34 5.38 6.86
N ALA A 179 20.29 5.15 7.66
CA ALA A 179 20.43 4.49 8.96
C ALA A 179 21.13 3.12 8.87
N TRP A 180 20.84 2.35 7.81
CA TRP A 180 21.49 1.06 7.58
C TRP A 180 22.95 1.20 7.13
N SER A 181 23.26 2.17 6.27
CA SER A 181 24.61 2.34 5.72
C SER A 181 25.55 2.90 6.77
N ASP A 182 25.07 3.78 7.64
CA ASP A 182 25.87 4.36 8.72
C ASP A 182 26.20 3.32 9.78
N LEU A 183 25.24 2.46 10.12
CA LEU A 183 25.52 1.30 10.96
C LEU A 183 26.52 0.35 10.29
N ALA A 184 26.36 0.08 8.99
CA ALA A 184 27.31 -0.76 8.26
C ALA A 184 28.72 -0.18 8.27
N LEU A 185 28.88 1.13 8.07
CA LEU A 185 30.18 1.79 8.15
C LEU A 185 30.78 1.75 9.56
N ALA A 186 29.96 1.95 10.58
CA ALA A 186 30.41 1.84 11.98
C ALA A 186 30.88 0.42 12.31
N ASP A 187 30.12 -0.60 11.92
CA ASP A 187 30.46 -2.00 12.15
C ASP A 187 31.73 -2.40 11.37
N LEU A 188 31.85 -2.00 10.10
CA LEU A 188 33.01 -2.29 9.25
C LEU A 188 34.33 -1.70 9.76
N ALA A 189 34.28 -0.70 10.65
CA ALA A 189 35.47 -0.20 11.32
C ALA A 189 36.06 -1.22 12.31
N GLY A 190 35.23 -2.09 12.91
CA GLY A 190 35.63 -3.12 13.87
C GLY A 190 35.68 -4.55 13.33
N LEU A 191 35.01 -4.82 12.20
CA LEU A 191 34.86 -6.17 11.65
C LEU A 191 36.05 -6.67 10.80
N GLY A 192 36.95 -5.78 10.35
CA GLY A 192 38.17 -6.14 9.62
C GLY A 192 38.02 -6.23 8.10
N GLU A 193 39.12 -6.60 7.42
CA GLU A 193 39.26 -6.48 5.96
C GLU A 193 38.40 -7.49 5.17
N ASP A 194 38.19 -8.70 5.67
CA ASP A 194 37.38 -9.70 4.96
C ASP A 194 35.91 -9.27 4.84
N TRP A 195 35.39 -8.58 5.85
CA TRP A 195 34.07 -7.94 5.77
C TRP A 195 34.04 -6.78 4.76
N ARG A 196 35.09 -5.95 4.70
CA ARG A 196 35.19 -4.90 3.68
C ARG A 196 35.20 -5.50 2.28
N ARG A 197 35.93 -6.59 2.05
CA ARG A 197 35.94 -7.33 0.77
C ARG A 197 34.58 -7.92 0.42
N LEU A 198 33.86 -8.47 1.41
CA LEU A 198 32.49 -8.98 1.22
C LEU A 198 31.52 -7.86 0.80
N VAL A 199 31.55 -6.71 1.47
CA VAL A 199 30.70 -5.56 1.12
C VAL A 199 31.13 -4.93 -0.20
N ALA A 200 32.43 -4.86 -0.48
CA ALA A 200 32.96 -4.40 -1.77
C ALA A 200 32.47 -5.30 -2.91
N HIS A 201 32.42 -6.61 -2.72
CA HIS A 201 31.84 -7.52 -3.70
C HIS A 201 30.36 -7.21 -3.99
N ALA A 202 29.57 -6.85 -2.97
CA ALA A 202 28.17 -6.46 -3.14
C ALA A 202 27.98 -5.21 -4.03
N THR A 203 28.95 -4.29 -4.05
CA THR A 203 28.91 -3.10 -4.95
C THR A 203 28.89 -3.46 -6.43
N THR A 204 29.35 -4.66 -6.79
CA THR A 204 29.46 -5.13 -8.18
C THR A 204 28.15 -5.69 -8.75
N ALA A 205 27.06 -5.70 -7.97
CA ALA A 205 25.75 -6.24 -8.34
C ALA A 205 24.96 -5.35 -9.33
N THR A 206 25.58 -4.93 -10.43
CA THR A 206 24.98 -3.97 -11.39
C THR A 206 23.96 -4.63 -12.33
N ALA A 207 24.11 -5.93 -12.62
CA ALA A 207 23.19 -6.70 -13.46
C ALA A 207 21.82 -6.92 -12.80
N ALA A 208 20.86 -7.49 -13.54
CA ALA A 208 19.52 -7.81 -13.01
C ALA A 208 19.47 -9.09 -12.16
N ARG A 209 20.45 -10.00 -12.34
CA ARG A 209 20.60 -11.28 -11.62
C ARG A 209 22.09 -11.57 -11.39
N PRO A 210 22.47 -12.33 -10.34
CA PRO A 210 23.86 -12.71 -10.14
C PRO A 210 24.30 -13.71 -11.22
N SER A 211 25.55 -13.60 -11.66
CA SER A 211 26.16 -14.59 -12.55
C SER A 211 26.78 -15.73 -11.73
N ALA A 212 27.01 -16.89 -12.35
CA ALA A 212 27.70 -18.01 -11.70
C ALA A 212 29.10 -17.62 -11.19
N LYS A 213 29.80 -16.72 -11.91
CA LYS A 213 31.10 -16.18 -11.48
C LYS A 213 30.94 -15.31 -10.22
N TRP A 214 29.92 -14.45 -10.19
CA TRP A 214 29.62 -13.61 -9.05
C TRP A 214 29.32 -14.47 -7.81
N ASP A 215 28.43 -15.46 -7.94
CA ASP A 215 28.08 -16.38 -6.85
C ASP A 215 29.29 -17.13 -6.30
N ARG A 216 30.20 -17.59 -7.17
CA ARG A 216 31.41 -18.31 -6.73
C ARG A 216 32.30 -17.43 -5.86
N THR A 217 32.54 -16.18 -6.28
CA THR A 217 33.29 -15.21 -5.48
C THR A 217 32.58 -14.91 -4.16
N GLY A 218 31.26 -14.71 -4.19
CA GLY A 218 30.43 -14.50 -3.00
C GLY A 218 30.55 -15.64 -1.99
N ARG A 219 30.46 -16.90 -2.44
CA ARG A 219 30.61 -18.08 -1.56
C ARG A 219 31.96 -18.10 -0.86
N THR A 220 33.06 -17.90 -1.60
CA THR A 220 34.41 -17.86 -1.00
C THR A 220 34.54 -16.77 0.08
N LEU A 221 33.98 -15.58 -0.16
CA LEU A 221 34.01 -14.49 0.81
C LEU A 221 33.13 -14.79 2.04
N VAL A 222 31.94 -15.35 1.83
CA VAL A 222 31.05 -15.81 2.90
C VAL A 222 31.72 -16.88 3.76
N ASP A 223 32.37 -17.86 3.15
CA ASP A 223 33.06 -18.95 3.87
C ASP A 223 34.24 -18.43 4.68
N THR A 224 34.93 -17.39 4.18
CA THR A 224 36.04 -16.73 4.89
C THR A 224 35.56 -16.01 6.15
N VAL A 225 34.40 -15.33 6.08
CA VAL A 225 33.83 -14.57 7.19
C VAL A 225 33.06 -15.46 8.18
N GLY A 226 32.40 -16.51 7.69
CA GLY A 226 31.51 -17.39 8.46
C GLY A 226 30.03 -17.15 8.15
N PRO A 227 29.27 -18.16 7.66
CA PRO A 227 27.88 -17.98 7.23
C PRO A 227 26.92 -17.39 8.29
N ASP A 228 27.06 -17.78 9.56
CA ASP A 228 26.18 -17.29 10.63
C ASP A 228 26.50 -15.85 11.05
N ALA A 229 27.78 -15.47 11.02
CA ALA A 229 28.21 -14.10 11.23
C ALA A 229 27.69 -13.20 10.08
N VAL A 230 27.83 -13.65 8.83
CA VAL A 230 27.24 -13.00 7.64
C VAL A 230 25.74 -12.81 7.82
N ARG A 231 25.00 -13.86 8.16
CA ARG A 231 23.55 -13.76 8.37
C ARG A 231 23.20 -12.71 9.42
N THR A 232 23.79 -12.83 10.61
CA THR A 232 23.46 -11.97 11.75
C THR A 232 23.66 -10.49 11.40
N GLN A 233 24.81 -10.18 10.80
CA GLN A 233 25.17 -8.82 10.45
C GLN A 233 24.36 -8.26 9.28
N LEU A 234 24.17 -9.02 8.20
CA LEU A 234 23.39 -8.54 7.06
C LEU A 234 21.94 -8.31 7.45
N LEU A 235 21.35 -9.18 8.26
CA LEU A 235 19.98 -8.99 8.73
C LEU A 235 19.85 -7.78 9.67
N SER A 236 20.86 -7.45 10.47
CA SER A 236 20.85 -6.24 11.32
C SER A 236 20.78 -4.96 10.45
N TRP A 237 21.58 -4.89 9.39
CA TRP A 237 21.58 -3.76 8.45
C TRP A 237 20.28 -3.68 7.66
N LEU A 238 19.83 -4.79 7.06
CA LEU A 238 18.63 -4.81 6.20
C LEU A 238 17.35 -4.38 6.94
N ARG A 239 17.27 -4.65 8.25
CA ARG A 239 16.14 -4.23 9.10
C ARG A 239 16.05 -2.70 9.30
N LEU A 240 17.11 -1.96 9.01
CA LEU A 240 17.14 -0.50 9.08
C LEU A 240 16.85 0.18 7.73
N VAL A 241 16.74 -0.58 6.64
CA VAL A 241 16.41 -0.04 5.32
C VAL A 241 15.03 0.63 5.36
N GLY A 242 14.92 1.82 4.76
CA GLY A 242 13.68 2.62 4.74
C GLY A 242 13.38 3.41 6.01
N ARG A 243 14.26 3.39 7.02
CA ARG A 243 14.23 4.37 8.11
C ARG A 243 14.57 5.77 7.59
N PRO A 244 14.15 6.85 8.29
CA PRO A 244 14.56 8.20 7.93
C PRO A 244 16.08 8.32 7.78
N ARG A 245 16.51 9.13 6.81
CA ARG A 245 17.93 9.41 6.60
C ARG A 245 18.53 10.04 7.86
N THR A 246 19.71 9.58 8.23
CA THR A 246 20.54 10.15 9.30
C THR A 246 21.13 11.50 8.87
N HIS A 247 21.34 11.68 7.56
CA HIS A 247 21.77 12.93 6.95
C HIS A 247 20.74 13.38 5.89
N PRO A 248 19.91 14.40 6.19
CA PRO A 248 18.94 14.96 5.25
C PRO A 248 19.61 15.61 4.04
N LEU A 249 19.04 15.41 2.85
CA LEU A 249 19.53 16.02 1.61
C LEU A 249 18.74 17.30 1.26
N VAL A 250 19.42 18.28 0.66
CA VAL A 250 18.92 19.61 0.29
C VAL A 250 18.83 19.72 -1.24
N ASP A 251 17.84 19.07 -1.86
CA ASP A 251 17.13 19.55 -3.07
C ASP A 251 15.96 18.61 -3.49
N THR A 252 15.06 19.15 -4.31
CA THR A 252 13.84 18.62 -5.01
C THR A 252 13.19 17.28 -4.64
N GLY A 253 11.95 17.34 -4.16
CA GLY A 253 10.95 16.28 -4.32
C GLY A 253 11.01 15.21 -3.24
N HIS A 254 11.75 14.13 -3.49
CA HIS A 254 11.62 12.87 -2.75
C HIS A 254 12.94 12.35 -2.16
N ALA A 255 14.02 13.13 -2.20
CA ALA A 255 15.36 12.72 -1.74
C ALA A 255 15.40 12.21 -0.28
N GLY A 256 14.49 12.70 0.58
CA GLY A 256 14.35 12.23 1.95
C GLY A 256 13.63 10.88 2.09
N GLU A 257 12.91 10.46 1.05
CA GLU A 257 12.08 9.25 1.02
C GLU A 257 12.61 8.16 0.07
N SER A 258 13.50 8.49 -0.85
CA SER A 258 14.16 7.57 -1.79
C SER A 258 15.41 6.93 -1.18
N PHE A 259 15.80 5.77 -1.73
CA PHE A 259 17.09 5.17 -1.39
C PHE A 259 18.21 5.84 -2.20
N ASP A 260 19.38 6.01 -1.59
CA ASP A 260 20.57 6.44 -2.32
C ASP A 260 20.85 5.44 -3.46
N PRO A 261 21.01 5.91 -4.71
CA PRO A 261 21.07 5.03 -5.88
C PRO A 261 22.31 4.13 -5.93
N TYR A 262 23.42 4.56 -5.32
CA TYR A 262 24.62 3.73 -5.18
C TYR A 262 24.36 2.65 -4.12
N ASN A 263 23.85 3.06 -2.97
CA ASN A 263 23.46 2.17 -1.87
C ASN A 263 22.41 1.13 -2.30
N ALA A 264 21.45 1.47 -3.16
CA ALA A 264 20.48 0.53 -3.72
C ALA A 264 21.15 -0.60 -4.52
N THR A 265 22.28 -0.33 -5.19
CA THR A 265 23.08 -1.36 -5.88
C THR A 265 23.79 -2.25 -4.85
N VAL A 266 24.33 -1.67 -3.77
CA VAL A 266 24.94 -2.45 -2.69
C VAL A 266 23.92 -3.33 -1.98
N LEU A 267 22.75 -2.80 -1.62
CA LEU A 267 21.66 -3.56 -1.01
C LEU A 267 21.25 -4.78 -1.85
N ARG A 268 21.14 -4.61 -3.18
CA ARG A 268 20.91 -5.74 -4.10
C ARG A 268 22.00 -6.81 -3.95
N GLY A 269 23.27 -6.41 -3.92
CA GLY A 269 24.39 -7.33 -3.73
C GLY A 269 24.35 -8.05 -2.38
N LEU A 270 24.12 -7.32 -1.28
CA LEU A 270 24.00 -7.91 0.06
C LEU A 270 22.84 -8.92 0.12
N VAL A 271 21.72 -8.59 -0.50
CA VAL A 271 20.56 -9.48 -0.63
C VAL A 271 20.89 -10.75 -1.43
N TRP A 272 21.71 -10.66 -2.47
CA TRP A 272 22.11 -11.82 -3.27
C TRP A 272 23.11 -12.76 -2.59
N LEU A 273 23.75 -12.32 -1.51
CA LEU A 273 24.61 -13.18 -0.67
C LEU A 273 23.77 -14.09 0.24
N LEU A 274 22.56 -13.68 0.65
CA LEU A 274 21.73 -14.43 1.59
C LEU A 274 21.35 -15.85 1.12
N PRO A 275 21.02 -16.10 -0.16
CA PRO A 275 20.79 -17.45 -0.67
C PRO A 275 22.03 -18.34 -0.73
N LEU A 276 23.23 -17.79 -0.50
CA LEU A 276 24.46 -18.58 -0.40
C LEU A 276 24.66 -19.18 1.00
N LEU A 277 23.86 -18.74 1.97
CA LEU A 277 23.85 -19.22 3.36
C LEU A 277 22.86 -20.39 3.52
N PRO A 278 22.98 -21.21 4.59
CA PRO A 278 21.94 -22.16 4.96
C PRO A 278 20.55 -21.49 5.07
N ALA A 279 19.47 -22.20 4.73
CA ALA A 279 18.14 -21.62 4.82
C ALA A 279 17.76 -21.27 6.27
N HIS A 280 17.10 -20.13 6.48
CA HIS A 280 16.69 -19.69 7.81
C HIS A 280 15.41 -18.82 7.74
N PRO A 281 14.41 -19.03 8.62
CA PRO A 281 13.15 -18.27 8.61
C PRO A 281 13.34 -16.76 8.69
N ASP A 282 14.25 -16.26 9.54
CA ASP A 282 14.56 -14.82 9.62
C ASP A 282 15.08 -14.22 8.32
N THR A 283 15.79 -15.00 7.51
CA THR A 283 16.27 -14.54 6.22
C THR A 283 15.09 -14.32 5.28
N ALA A 284 14.16 -15.28 5.21
CA ALA A 284 12.93 -15.14 4.44
C ALA A 284 12.08 -13.95 4.91
N ARG A 285 11.82 -13.84 6.22
CA ARG A 285 11.05 -12.72 6.80
C ARG A 285 11.66 -11.36 6.50
N THR A 286 12.99 -11.23 6.63
CA THR A 286 13.69 -9.96 6.38
C THR A 286 13.65 -9.59 4.90
N LEU A 287 13.81 -10.55 3.99
CA LEU A 287 13.65 -10.32 2.55
C LEU A 287 12.21 -9.91 2.20
N GLY A 288 11.21 -10.58 2.79
CA GLY A 288 9.80 -10.22 2.61
C GLY A 288 9.47 -8.81 3.07
N ALA A 289 9.97 -8.40 4.25
CA ALA A 289 9.85 -7.03 4.74
C ALA A 289 10.57 -6.02 3.83
N LEU A 290 11.75 -6.38 3.31
CA LEU A 290 12.51 -5.52 2.41
C LEU A 290 11.77 -5.28 1.09
N VAL A 291 11.06 -6.28 0.55
CA VAL A 291 10.17 -6.11 -0.62
C VAL A 291 9.09 -5.06 -0.33
N GLU A 292 8.41 -5.17 0.81
CA GLU A 292 7.35 -4.22 1.20
C GLU A 292 7.90 -2.80 1.40
N THR A 293 9.01 -2.66 2.13
CA THR A 293 9.66 -1.37 2.35
C THR A 293 10.09 -0.72 1.04
N SER A 294 10.65 -1.51 0.12
CA SER A 294 11.13 -1.03 -1.18
C SER A 294 9.98 -0.72 -2.16
N LEU A 295 8.77 -1.23 -1.92
CA LEU A 295 7.57 -0.96 -2.73
C LEU A 295 6.58 0.00 -2.04
N ARG A 296 6.93 0.56 -0.88
CA ARG A 296 6.15 1.64 -0.26
C ARG A 296 5.92 2.73 -1.29
N LYS A 297 4.67 3.15 -1.47
CA LYS A 297 4.32 4.22 -2.41
C LYS A 297 4.57 5.58 -1.76
N VAL A 298 5.28 6.44 -2.48
CA VAL A 298 5.51 7.84 -2.12
C VAL A 298 4.84 8.71 -3.19
N ALA A 299 4.05 9.70 -2.78
CA ALA A 299 3.30 10.56 -3.70
C ALA A 299 4.28 11.31 -4.62
N GLY A 300 4.10 11.19 -5.94
CA GLY A 300 4.99 11.81 -6.94
C GLY A 300 6.23 10.97 -7.35
N LEU A 301 6.64 9.97 -6.56
CA LEU A 301 7.75 9.05 -6.89
C LEU A 301 7.25 7.67 -7.33
N GLY A 302 6.15 7.19 -6.76
CA GLY A 302 5.72 5.79 -6.89
C GLY A 302 6.45 4.88 -5.89
N PRO A 303 6.80 3.63 -6.24
CA PRO A 303 7.52 2.74 -5.32
C PRO A 303 8.94 3.25 -5.03
N VAL A 304 9.35 3.25 -3.75
CA VAL A 304 10.65 3.77 -3.30
C VAL A 304 11.85 3.21 -4.09
N ASN A 305 11.94 1.88 -4.27
CA ASN A 305 13.02 1.27 -5.02
C ASN A 305 12.68 -0.15 -5.56
N PRO A 306 12.06 -0.27 -6.75
CA PRO A 306 11.77 -1.56 -7.36
C PRO A 306 13.00 -2.44 -7.62
N LYS A 307 14.19 -1.82 -7.78
CA LYS A 307 15.45 -2.53 -7.99
C LYS A 307 15.80 -3.42 -6.79
N VAL A 308 15.67 -2.92 -5.57
CA VAL A 308 15.93 -3.67 -4.33
C VAL A 308 14.82 -4.69 -4.08
N ALA A 309 13.55 -4.31 -4.31
CA ALA A 309 12.41 -5.24 -4.20
C ALA A 309 12.58 -6.48 -5.09
N ASN A 310 12.92 -6.27 -6.36
CA ASN A 310 13.14 -7.36 -7.31
C ASN A 310 14.32 -8.25 -6.91
N ALA A 311 15.39 -7.67 -6.36
CA ALA A 311 16.52 -8.43 -5.85
C ALA A 311 16.12 -9.35 -4.68
N ALA A 312 15.29 -8.84 -3.76
CA ALA A 312 14.80 -9.60 -2.62
C ALA A 312 13.86 -10.75 -3.02
N VAL A 313 12.98 -10.53 -4.00
CA VAL A 313 12.15 -11.62 -4.57
C VAL A 313 13.01 -12.70 -5.22
N LEU A 314 14.03 -12.31 -6.00
CA LEU A 314 14.96 -13.26 -6.61
C LEU A 314 15.78 -14.02 -5.56
N ALA A 315 16.14 -13.38 -4.45
CA ALA A 315 16.81 -14.05 -3.34
C ALA A 315 15.88 -15.06 -2.66
N LEU A 316 14.63 -14.68 -2.37
CA LEU A 316 13.61 -15.60 -1.83
C LEU A 316 13.41 -16.82 -2.74
N ALA A 317 13.29 -16.60 -4.05
CA ALA A 317 13.12 -17.68 -5.02
C ALA A 317 14.27 -18.72 -4.99
N ARG A 318 15.50 -18.27 -4.71
CA ARG A 318 16.70 -19.10 -4.62
C ARG A 318 16.87 -19.82 -3.28
N ILE A 319 16.12 -19.45 -2.24
CA ILE A 319 16.18 -20.10 -0.93
C ILE A 319 15.20 -21.28 -0.91
N ASP A 320 15.71 -22.49 -0.82
CA ASP A 320 14.88 -23.69 -0.73
C ASP A 320 14.42 -23.94 0.72
N SER A 321 13.28 -23.37 1.09
CA SER A 321 12.64 -23.57 2.40
C SER A 321 11.16 -23.22 2.38
N GLU A 322 10.39 -23.83 3.28
CA GLU A 322 8.98 -23.49 3.50
C GLU A 322 8.79 -22.01 3.86
N ALA A 323 9.66 -21.44 4.69
CA ALA A 323 9.59 -20.03 5.07
C ALA A 323 9.76 -19.08 3.86
N ALA A 324 10.66 -19.40 2.93
CA ALA A 324 10.82 -18.61 1.71
C ALA A 324 9.61 -18.73 0.77
N LEU A 325 9.06 -19.94 0.65
CA LEU A 325 7.85 -20.19 -0.13
C LEU A 325 6.63 -19.45 0.44
N ALA A 326 6.47 -19.48 1.77
CA ALA A 326 5.45 -18.75 2.50
C ALA A 326 5.52 -17.24 2.23
N GLU A 327 6.73 -16.67 2.24
CA GLU A 327 6.95 -15.26 1.93
C GLU A 327 6.64 -14.94 0.46
N LEU A 328 7.02 -15.80 -0.49
CA LEU A 328 6.66 -15.63 -1.90
C LEU A 328 5.15 -15.64 -2.12
N ALA A 329 4.43 -16.60 -1.52
CA ALA A 329 2.98 -16.69 -1.62
C ALA A 329 2.29 -15.48 -0.96
N ARG A 330 2.74 -15.09 0.25
CA ARG A 330 2.26 -13.89 0.96
C ARG A 330 2.47 -12.62 0.12
N LEU A 331 3.64 -12.45 -0.48
CA LEU A 331 3.94 -11.30 -1.33
C LEU A 331 3.13 -11.33 -2.63
N GLY A 332 2.93 -12.51 -3.23
CA GLY A 332 2.15 -12.68 -4.46
C GLY A 332 0.69 -12.19 -4.34
N THR A 333 0.10 -12.31 -3.15
CA THR A 333 -1.26 -11.78 -2.87
C THR A 333 -1.31 -10.26 -2.65
N ARG A 334 -0.19 -9.63 -2.26
CA ARG A 334 -0.17 -8.23 -1.79
C ARG A 334 0.52 -7.26 -2.74
N VAL A 335 1.51 -7.72 -3.50
CA VAL A 335 2.31 -6.87 -4.38
C VAL A 335 1.53 -6.57 -5.66
N THR A 336 1.20 -5.29 -5.85
CA THR A 336 0.48 -4.81 -7.04
C THR A 336 1.41 -4.22 -8.11
N TYR A 337 2.66 -3.90 -7.76
CA TYR A 337 3.61 -3.34 -8.73
C TYR A 337 3.98 -4.38 -9.80
N LYS A 338 3.58 -4.11 -11.05
CA LYS A 338 3.63 -5.06 -12.18
C LYS A 338 4.98 -5.76 -12.35
N GLY A 339 6.08 -5.00 -12.26
CA GLY A 339 7.43 -5.55 -12.45
C GLY A 339 7.82 -6.59 -11.39
N THR A 340 7.52 -6.32 -10.13
CA THR A 340 7.82 -7.24 -9.01
C THR A 340 6.81 -8.37 -8.94
N ARG A 341 5.53 -8.10 -9.22
CA ARG A 341 4.48 -9.13 -9.30
C ARG A 341 4.83 -10.22 -10.30
N LYS A 342 5.30 -9.85 -11.50
CA LYS A 342 5.75 -10.83 -12.51
C LYS A 342 6.86 -11.75 -11.97
N LEU A 343 7.80 -11.23 -11.17
CA LEU A 343 8.87 -12.05 -10.58
C LEU A 343 8.34 -12.99 -9.50
N LEU A 344 7.36 -12.55 -8.70
CA LEU A 344 6.70 -13.39 -7.71
C LEU A 344 5.91 -14.51 -8.40
N ASP A 345 5.15 -14.17 -9.44
CA ASP A 345 4.41 -15.13 -10.25
C ASP A 345 5.35 -16.19 -10.83
N THR A 346 6.43 -15.77 -11.51
CA THR A 346 7.43 -16.70 -12.04
C THR A 346 8.06 -17.56 -10.96
N ALA A 347 8.38 -17.00 -9.79
CA ALA A 347 8.98 -17.76 -8.70
C ALA A 347 8.03 -18.85 -8.17
N LEU A 348 6.74 -18.51 -8.01
CA LEU A 348 5.72 -19.48 -7.58
C LEU A 348 5.46 -20.56 -8.64
N ASP A 349 5.38 -20.16 -9.91
CA ASP A 349 5.16 -21.10 -11.03
C ASP A 349 6.33 -22.09 -11.14
N THR A 350 7.59 -21.62 -11.06
CA THR A 350 8.77 -22.51 -11.04
C THR A 350 8.75 -23.47 -9.85
N ARG A 351 8.34 -23.01 -8.66
CA ARG A 351 8.23 -23.89 -7.47
C ARG A 351 7.11 -24.92 -7.61
N ALA A 352 6.04 -24.58 -8.32
CA ALA A 352 4.95 -25.49 -8.64
C ALA A 352 5.43 -26.60 -9.59
N GLU A 353 6.11 -26.22 -10.67
CA GLU A 353 6.73 -27.14 -11.62
C GLU A 353 7.73 -28.09 -10.95
N GLU A 354 8.65 -27.57 -10.11
CA GLU A 354 9.64 -28.38 -9.37
C GLU A 354 9.00 -29.43 -8.46
N LYS A 355 7.84 -29.13 -7.87
CA LYS A 355 7.12 -30.01 -6.95
C LYS A 355 6.05 -30.87 -7.63
N GLY A 356 5.82 -30.70 -8.94
CA GLY A 356 4.73 -31.36 -9.66
C GLY A 356 3.34 -30.98 -9.13
N LEU A 357 3.21 -29.77 -8.60
CA LEU A 357 1.97 -29.23 -8.03
C LEU A 357 1.41 -28.13 -8.93
N SER A 358 0.12 -27.84 -8.80
CA SER A 358 -0.44 -26.60 -9.34
C SER A 358 0.01 -25.38 -8.52
N ARG A 359 -0.04 -24.20 -9.14
CA ARG A 359 0.25 -22.94 -8.44
C ARG A 359 -0.64 -22.76 -7.22
N GLU A 360 -1.94 -23.08 -7.35
CA GLU A 360 -2.89 -22.98 -6.26
C GLU A 360 -2.52 -23.91 -5.09
N GLU A 361 -1.99 -25.11 -5.37
CA GLU A 361 -1.52 -26.05 -4.35
C GLU A 361 -0.23 -25.60 -3.65
N VAL A 362 0.68 -24.98 -4.39
CA VAL A 362 1.87 -24.36 -3.79
C VAL A 362 1.49 -23.26 -2.82
N GLU A 363 0.58 -22.37 -3.22
CA GLU A 363 0.08 -21.30 -2.34
C GLU A 363 -0.66 -21.83 -1.10
N GLU A 364 -1.30 -22.99 -1.20
CA GLU A 364 -1.94 -23.70 -0.07
C GLU A 364 -0.93 -24.29 0.90
N LEU A 365 0.07 -25.01 0.40
CA LEU A 365 1.10 -25.65 1.22
C LEU A 365 2.09 -24.63 1.82
N ALA A 366 2.17 -23.45 1.24
CA ALA A 366 3.04 -22.37 1.70
C ALA A 366 2.50 -21.65 2.94
N VAL A 367 1.29 -21.93 3.42
CA VAL A 367 0.73 -21.22 4.58
C VAL A 367 1.41 -21.69 5.86
N PRO A 368 2.11 -20.82 6.60
CA PRO A 368 2.77 -21.22 7.83
C PRO A 368 1.77 -21.32 8.98
N ALA A 369 2.01 -22.26 9.90
CA ALA A 369 1.22 -22.40 11.13
C ALA A 369 1.51 -21.32 12.18
N TYR A 370 2.59 -20.53 12.04
CA TYR A 370 3.02 -19.51 13.01
C TYR A 370 3.14 -20.01 14.46
N GLY A 371 3.49 -21.28 14.66
CA GLY A 371 3.59 -21.89 15.99
C GLY A 371 2.24 -22.22 16.63
N LEU A 372 1.13 -22.07 15.91
CA LEU A 372 -0.18 -22.60 16.32
C LEU A 372 -0.10 -24.12 16.41
N THR A 373 -0.41 -24.68 17.58
CA THR A 373 -0.39 -26.12 17.86
C THR A 373 -1.74 -26.76 17.59
N GLU A 374 -2.80 -25.96 17.63
CA GLU A 374 -4.18 -26.34 17.33
C GLU A 374 -4.80 -25.28 16.41
N VAL A 375 -6.00 -25.56 15.89
CA VAL A 375 -6.70 -24.59 15.03
C VAL A 375 -7.00 -23.31 15.79
N GLY A 376 -6.28 -22.26 15.43
CA GLY A 376 -6.40 -20.92 16.00
C GLY A 376 -5.79 -20.75 17.38
N ARG A 377 -5.02 -21.69 17.92
CA ARG A 377 -4.49 -21.59 19.29
C ARG A 377 -3.07 -22.13 19.48
N THR A 378 -2.33 -21.47 20.36
CA THR A 378 -1.09 -21.99 20.98
C THR A 378 -0.90 -21.43 22.38
N GLU A 379 -0.22 -22.18 23.24
CA GLU A 379 0.20 -21.76 24.57
C GLU A 379 1.71 -21.93 24.72
N GLN A 380 2.40 -20.90 25.21
CA GLN A 380 3.84 -20.91 25.42
C GLN A 380 4.18 -20.49 26.85
N ALA A 381 4.86 -21.36 27.59
CA ALA A 381 5.37 -21.04 28.91
C ALA A 381 6.62 -20.16 28.81
N LEU A 382 6.63 -19.05 29.57
CA LEU A 382 7.70 -18.07 29.70
C LEU A 382 7.97 -17.86 31.20
N GLY A 383 8.76 -18.76 31.77
CA GLY A 383 8.92 -18.90 33.22
C GLY A 383 7.60 -19.31 33.88
N GLU A 384 7.17 -18.55 34.88
CA GLU A 384 5.90 -18.77 35.59
C GLU A 384 4.68 -18.16 34.89
N THR A 385 4.86 -17.52 33.74
CA THR A 385 3.78 -16.91 32.96
C THR A 385 3.53 -17.74 31.70
N THR A 386 2.27 -17.98 31.36
CA THR A 386 1.90 -18.58 30.07
C THR A 386 1.36 -17.50 29.13
N ALA A 387 1.97 -17.38 27.96
CA ALA A 387 1.43 -16.61 26.84
C ALA A 387 0.42 -17.49 26.09
N VAL A 388 -0.77 -16.95 25.83
CA VAL A 388 -1.83 -17.63 25.09
C VAL A 388 -2.15 -16.81 23.85
N LEU A 389 -1.92 -17.37 22.67
CA LEU A 389 -2.25 -16.75 21.40
C LEU A 389 -3.46 -17.46 20.81
N GLU A 390 -4.54 -16.70 20.58
CA GLU A 390 -5.81 -17.20 20.06
C GLU A 390 -6.30 -16.36 18.87
N VAL A 391 -6.87 -17.01 17.86
CA VAL A 391 -7.50 -16.34 16.71
C VAL A 391 -8.99 -16.17 16.97
N HIS A 392 -9.46 -14.93 16.95
CA HIS A 392 -10.86 -14.55 17.06
C HIS A 392 -11.28 -13.74 15.83
N GLY A 393 -12.16 -14.34 15.02
CA GLY A 393 -12.62 -13.70 13.77
C GLY A 393 -11.45 -13.38 12.84
N PRO A 394 -11.23 -12.12 12.45
CA PRO A 394 -10.12 -11.72 11.57
C PRO A 394 -8.82 -11.39 12.33
N LYS A 395 -8.75 -11.61 13.65
CA LYS A 395 -7.67 -11.10 14.51
C LYS A 395 -7.03 -12.17 15.38
N ALA A 396 -5.70 -12.11 15.53
CA ALA A 396 -4.99 -12.80 16.59
C ALA A 396 -4.93 -11.94 17.86
N VAL A 397 -5.17 -12.56 19.00
CA VAL A 397 -5.14 -11.95 20.33
C VAL A 397 -4.08 -12.66 21.17
N LEU A 398 -3.14 -11.89 21.71
CA LEU A 398 -2.13 -12.37 22.64
C LEU A 398 -2.54 -11.99 24.07
N SER A 399 -2.86 -13.00 24.88
CA SER A 399 -3.22 -12.87 26.29
C SER A 399 -2.21 -13.60 27.19
N TRP A 400 -2.33 -13.39 28.50
CA TRP A 400 -1.33 -13.82 29.49
C TRP A 400 -2.02 -14.46 30.68
N ARG A 401 -1.47 -15.56 31.20
CA ARG A 401 -1.88 -16.21 32.45
C ARG A 401 -0.69 -16.27 33.41
N ASN A 402 -0.94 -16.01 34.69
CA ASN A 402 0.08 -16.14 35.73
C ASN A 402 0.26 -17.61 36.19
N ALA A 403 1.15 -17.84 37.16
CA ALA A 403 1.42 -19.17 37.73
C ALA A 403 0.17 -19.89 38.27
N ALA A 404 -0.83 -19.13 38.73
CA ALA A 404 -2.10 -19.64 39.23
C ALA A 404 -3.16 -19.80 38.11
N GLY A 405 -2.79 -19.65 36.84
CA GLY A 405 -3.68 -19.72 35.68
C GLY A 405 -4.60 -18.51 35.49
N LYS A 406 -4.49 -17.45 36.30
CA LYS A 406 -5.35 -16.27 36.21
C LYS A 406 -4.93 -15.33 35.09
N PRO A 407 -5.89 -14.77 34.31
CA PRO A 407 -5.58 -13.86 33.21
C PRO A 407 -4.98 -12.53 33.71
N VAL A 408 -4.01 -12.01 32.97
CA VAL A 408 -3.32 -10.74 33.26
C VAL A 408 -3.49 -9.79 32.08
N LYS A 409 -3.86 -8.52 32.37
CA LYS A 409 -4.19 -7.51 31.35
C LYS A 409 -2.99 -6.99 30.55
N SER A 410 -1.78 -7.20 31.02
CA SER A 410 -0.57 -6.68 30.38
C SER A 410 0.58 -7.66 30.51
N VAL A 411 1.55 -7.55 29.60
CA VAL A 411 2.76 -8.38 29.62
C VAL A 411 3.48 -8.24 30.96
N PRO A 412 3.63 -9.33 31.75
CA PRO A 412 4.29 -9.28 33.04
C PRO A 412 5.74 -8.78 32.98
N ALA A 413 6.20 -8.14 34.06
CA ALA A 413 7.54 -7.55 34.11
C ALA A 413 8.66 -8.59 33.96
N ALA A 414 8.48 -9.79 34.54
CA ALA A 414 9.43 -10.90 34.40
C ALA A 414 9.61 -11.31 32.92
N VAL A 415 8.52 -11.45 32.17
CA VAL A 415 8.59 -11.77 30.72
C VAL A 415 9.35 -10.69 29.95
N ARG A 416 9.14 -9.40 30.26
CA ARG A 416 9.85 -8.30 29.57
C ARG A 416 11.35 -8.28 29.85
N ARG A 417 11.77 -8.75 31.02
CA ARG A 417 13.17 -8.73 31.46
C ARG A 417 13.90 -10.00 31.03
N ASP A 418 13.24 -11.14 31.19
CA ASP A 418 13.87 -12.46 31.14
C ASP A 418 13.58 -13.20 29.80
N HIS A 419 12.53 -12.79 29.06
CA HIS A 419 12.07 -13.42 27.80
C HIS A 419 11.72 -12.37 26.73
N ALA A 420 12.56 -11.34 26.60
CA ALA A 420 12.30 -10.20 25.72
C ALA A 420 12.23 -10.59 24.23
N ASP A 421 13.04 -11.57 23.82
CA ASP A 421 13.12 -12.03 22.43
C ASP A 421 11.91 -12.90 22.07
N GLU A 422 11.51 -13.85 22.91
CA GLU A 422 10.30 -14.66 22.72
C GLU A 422 9.04 -13.77 22.71
N LEU A 423 8.98 -12.76 23.58
CA LEU A 423 7.92 -11.75 23.56
C LEU A 423 7.86 -10.99 22.22
N LYS A 424 9.02 -10.66 21.65
CA LYS A 424 9.13 -9.97 20.37
C LYS A 424 8.67 -10.88 19.23
N GLU A 425 9.02 -12.16 19.27
CA GLU A 425 8.56 -13.16 18.29
C GLU A 425 7.04 -13.36 18.36
N LEU A 426 6.45 -13.52 19.55
CA LEU A 426 5.01 -13.65 19.72
C LEU A 426 4.26 -12.42 19.17
N LYS A 427 4.75 -11.21 19.46
CA LYS A 427 4.17 -9.97 18.92
C LYS A 427 4.30 -9.86 17.40
N ALA A 428 5.37 -10.40 16.82
CA ALA A 428 5.53 -10.47 15.37
C ALA A 428 4.55 -11.49 14.77
N ALA A 429 4.44 -12.68 15.36
CA ALA A 429 3.50 -13.73 14.94
C ALA A 429 2.06 -13.22 14.92
N VAL A 430 1.60 -12.46 15.93
CA VAL A 430 0.27 -11.84 15.92
C VAL A 430 0.05 -10.97 14.68
N LYS A 431 1.02 -10.11 14.34
CA LYS A 431 0.90 -9.24 13.16
C LYS A 431 0.91 -10.01 11.85
N ASP A 432 1.70 -11.07 11.78
CA ASP A 432 1.81 -11.90 10.58
C ASP A 432 0.57 -12.76 10.39
N ILE A 433 0.01 -13.32 11.47
CA ILE A 433 -1.28 -14.02 11.49
C ILE A 433 -2.39 -13.08 11.00
N ASP A 434 -2.52 -11.87 11.54
CA ASP A 434 -3.53 -10.88 11.09
C ASP A 434 -3.48 -10.63 9.58
N LYS A 435 -2.26 -10.44 9.05
CA LYS A 435 -2.03 -10.22 7.61
C LYS A 435 -2.38 -11.48 6.81
N MET A 436 -2.02 -12.65 7.30
CA MET A 436 -2.23 -13.92 6.62
C MET A 436 -3.71 -14.32 6.61
N LEU A 437 -4.45 -14.11 7.70
CA LEU A 437 -5.90 -14.34 7.76
C LEU A 437 -6.64 -13.53 6.69
N THR A 438 -6.26 -12.25 6.53
CA THR A 438 -6.82 -11.40 5.47
C THR A 438 -6.53 -11.97 4.08
N ALA A 439 -5.25 -12.31 3.81
CA ALA A 439 -4.84 -12.86 2.52
C ALA A 439 -5.49 -14.22 2.21
N GLN A 440 -5.65 -15.09 3.20
CA GLN A 440 -6.29 -16.39 3.04
C GLN A 440 -7.81 -16.28 2.88
N SER A 441 -8.47 -15.33 3.57
CA SER A 441 -9.88 -15.02 3.35
C SER A 441 -10.12 -14.57 1.90
N GLU A 442 -9.31 -13.63 1.39
CA GLU A 442 -9.38 -13.18 -0.01
C GLU A 442 -9.01 -14.28 -1.01
N ARG A 443 -8.12 -15.21 -0.66
CA ARG A 443 -7.79 -16.38 -1.49
C ARG A 443 -8.98 -17.34 -1.59
N LEU A 444 -9.60 -17.68 -0.45
CA LEU A 444 -10.78 -18.55 -0.40
C LEU A 444 -11.96 -17.94 -1.17
N ASP A 445 -12.25 -16.65 -1.03
CA ASP A 445 -13.32 -15.98 -1.83
C ASP A 445 -13.03 -16.04 -3.34
N ARG A 446 -11.75 -15.97 -3.77
CA ARG A 446 -11.41 -16.09 -5.20
C ARG A 446 -11.62 -17.49 -5.77
N GLN A 447 -11.82 -18.52 -4.95
CA GLN A 447 -11.97 -19.91 -5.41
C GLN A 447 -13.31 -20.19 -6.11
N PHE A 448 -14.34 -19.37 -5.87
CA PHE A 448 -15.64 -19.54 -6.54
C PHE A 448 -15.52 -19.54 -8.06
N LEU A 449 -14.79 -18.57 -8.63
CA LEU A 449 -14.54 -18.51 -10.07
C LEU A 449 -13.46 -19.48 -10.54
N ALA A 450 -12.58 -19.94 -9.65
CA ALA A 450 -11.50 -20.87 -10.00
C ALA A 450 -11.99 -22.32 -10.20
N ARG A 451 -13.22 -22.64 -9.77
CA ARG A 451 -13.78 -24.01 -9.77
C ARG A 451 -12.84 -25.01 -9.10
N ARG A 452 -12.27 -24.63 -7.95
CA ARG A 452 -11.33 -25.49 -7.24
C ARG A 452 -12.08 -26.65 -6.60
N THR A 453 -11.50 -27.82 -6.79
CA THR A 453 -11.93 -29.09 -6.21
C THR A 453 -10.76 -29.70 -5.47
N TRP A 454 -11.01 -30.30 -4.31
CA TRP A 454 -10.02 -31.03 -3.53
C TRP A 454 -10.42 -32.48 -3.32
N ALA A 455 -9.42 -33.36 -3.23
CA ALA A 455 -9.61 -34.65 -2.57
C ALA A 455 -9.91 -34.41 -1.08
N TYR A 456 -10.89 -35.13 -0.51
CA TYR A 456 -11.35 -34.93 0.86
C TYR A 456 -10.23 -34.93 1.90
N ALA A 457 -9.30 -35.90 1.82
CA ALA A 457 -8.17 -35.99 2.75
C ALA A 457 -7.25 -34.76 2.70
N ALA A 458 -6.93 -34.29 1.48
CA ALA A 458 -6.06 -33.12 1.29
C ALA A 458 -6.76 -31.83 1.74
N TRP A 459 -8.06 -31.68 1.47
CA TRP A 459 -8.84 -30.54 1.98
C TRP A 459 -8.90 -30.53 3.50
N ARG A 460 -9.13 -31.70 4.12
CA ARG A 460 -9.17 -31.81 5.57
C ARG A 460 -7.85 -31.39 6.20
N GLU A 461 -6.73 -31.94 5.71
CA GLU A 461 -5.38 -31.59 6.17
C GLU A 461 -5.05 -30.10 5.97
N ARG A 462 -5.26 -29.57 4.75
CA ARG A 462 -4.73 -28.25 4.34
C ARG A 462 -5.68 -27.10 4.64
N CYS A 463 -6.97 -27.36 4.79
CA CYS A 463 -7.99 -26.34 5.06
C CYS A 463 -8.57 -26.49 6.46
N VAL A 464 -9.25 -27.61 6.77
CA VAL A 464 -10.04 -27.73 8.00
C VAL A 464 -9.16 -27.89 9.25
N ASP A 465 -8.12 -28.71 9.17
CA ASP A 465 -7.26 -29.07 10.30
C ASP A 465 -5.96 -28.27 10.34
N HIS A 466 -5.69 -27.49 9.29
CA HIS A 466 -4.56 -26.59 9.26
C HIS A 466 -4.66 -25.54 10.41
N PRO A 467 -3.62 -25.36 11.24
CA PRO A 467 -3.71 -24.52 12.45
C PRO A 467 -4.19 -23.08 12.21
N LEU A 468 -3.74 -22.44 11.12
CA LEU A 468 -4.22 -21.11 10.72
C LEU A 468 -5.46 -21.15 9.81
N VAL A 469 -5.40 -21.79 8.65
CA VAL A 469 -6.48 -21.79 7.64
C VAL A 469 -7.78 -22.40 8.19
N GLY A 470 -7.70 -23.35 9.12
CA GLY A 470 -8.85 -23.95 9.79
C GLY A 470 -9.73 -22.92 10.51
N THR A 471 -9.15 -21.81 10.98
CA THR A 471 -9.91 -20.71 11.60
C THR A 471 -10.83 -20.00 10.61
N LEU A 472 -10.58 -20.10 9.32
CA LEU A 472 -11.42 -19.58 8.24
C LEU A 472 -12.31 -20.70 7.67
N ALA A 473 -11.70 -21.84 7.33
CA ALA A 473 -12.36 -22.95 6.65
C ALA A 473 -13.51 -23.55 7.47
N ARG A 474 -13.37 -23.63 8.80
CA ARG A 474 -14.43 -24.13 9.71
C ARG A 474 -15.62 -23.17 9.85
N ARG A 475 -15.54 -21.94 9.31
CA ARG A 475 -16.63 -20.96 9.30
C ARG A 475 -17.28 -20.79 7.93
N LEU A 476 -16.93 -21.66 6.99
CA LEU A 476 -17.47 -21.71 5.64
C LEU A 476 -18.34 -22.97 5.48
N LEU A 477 -19.28 -22.89 4.54
CA LEU A 477 -20.04 -24.02 4.03
C LEU A 477 -19.26 -24.69 2.89
N TRP A 478 -19.30 -26.01 2.84
CA TRP A 478 -18.61 -26.83 1.84
C TRP A 478 -19.57 -27.83 1.24
N THR A 479 -19.24 -28.37 0.08
CA THR A 479 -19.99 -29.46 -0.55
C THR A 479 -19.07 -30.68 -0.64
N VAL A 480 -19.41 -31.75 0.07
CA VAL A 480 -18.71 -33.04 0.08
C VAL A 480 -19.55 -34.03 -0.72
N ASP A 481 -19.03 -34.51 -1.85
CA ASP A 481 -19.72 -35.45 -2.76
C ASP A 481 -21.18 -35.04 -3.08
N GLY A 482 -21.41 -33.74 -3.29
CA GLY A 482 -22.74 -33.16 -3.57
C GLY A 482 -23.58 -32.81 -2.34
N THR A 483 -23.13 -33.17 -1.12
CA THR A 483 -23.83 -32.85 0.13
C THR A 483 -23.26 -31.58 0.75
N THR A 484 -24.10 -30.57 0.99
CA THR A 484 -23.69 -29.35 1.69
C THR A 484 -23.49 -29.62 3.18
N VAL A 485 -22.37 -29.14 3.71
CA VAL A 485 -21.96 -29.30 5.11
C VAL A 485 -21.43 -27.99 5.70
N GLY A 486 -21.63 -27.79 7.00
CA GLY A 486 -20.95 -26.79 7.82
C GLY A 486 -20.18 -27.44 8.97
N HIS A 487 -19.27 -26.73 9.63
CA HIS A 487 -18.54 -27.26 10.77
C HIS A 487 -19.13 -26.72 12.09
N ALA A 488 -19.61 -27.62 12.95
CA ALA A 488 -20.15 -27.30 14.28
C ALA A 488 -19.88 -28.46 15.26
N ASP A 489 -19.70 -28.13 16.54
CA ASP A 489 -19.40 -29.10 17.60
C ASP A 489 -18.18 -29.99 17.32
N GLY A 490 -17.18 -29.45 16.63
CA GLY A 490 -15.93 -30.16 16.30
C GLY A 490 -16.01 -31.09 15.08
N GLU A 491 -17.15 -31.16 14.39
CA GLU A 491 -17.39 -32.07 13.27
C GLU A 491 -18.03 -31.35 12.08
N LEU A 492 -17.97 -31.97 10.89
CA LEU A 492 -18.78 -31.54 9.75
C LEU A 492 -20.19 -32.09 9.90
N ARG A 493 -21.19 -31.26 9.59
CA ARG A 493 -22.60 -31.58 9.76
C ARG A 493 -23.43 -31.08 8.58
N THR A 494 -24.46 -31.85 8.23
CA THR A 494 -25.51 -31.45 7.29
C THR A 494 -26.47 -30.44 7.94
N LEU A 495 -27.48 -29.97 7.18
CA LEU A 495 -28.48 -29.01 7.63
C LEU A 495 -29.30 -29.50 8.84
N ASP A 496 -29.55 -30.82 8.92
CA ASP A 496 -30.22 -31.54 10.01
C ASP A 496 -29.25 -31.98 11.13
N ASP A 497 -28.03 -31.44 11.14
CA ASP A 497 -26.99 -31.71 12.14
C ASP A 497 -26.43 -33.15 12.13
N THR A 498 -26.64 -33.91 11.05
CA THR A 498 -26.08 -35.26 10.87
C THR A 498 -24.57 -35.19 10.55
N PRO A 499 -23.69 -35.90 11.30
CA PRO A 499 -22.25 -35.86 11.07
C PRO A 499 -21.82 -36.43 9.70
N VAL A 500 -20.82 -35.79 9.08
CA VAL A 500 -20.15 -36.25 7.85
C VAL A 500 -18.67 -36.46 8.15
N THR A 501 -18.20 -37.70 8.11
CA THR A 501 -16.82 -38.05 8.51
C THR A 501 -15.93 -38.44 7.33
N GLU A 502 -16.51 -38.83 6.21
CA GLU A 502 -15.82 -39.29 5.01
C GLU A 502 -16.36 -38.60 3.75
N GLY A 503 -15.59 -38.72 2.66
CA GLY A 503 -15.95 -38.22 1.34
C GLY A 503 -14.81 -38.43 0.35
N THR A 504 -15.06 -38.14 -0.92
CA THR A 504 -14.06 -38.23 -1.99
C THR A 504 -13.63 -36.86 -2.48
N GLU A 505 -14.60 -36.00 -2.75
CA GLU A 505 -14.42 -34.72 -3.42
C GLU A 505 -15.07 -33.59 -2.61
N VAL A 506 -14.36 -32.47 -2.49
CA VAL A 506 -14.85 -31.28 -1.78
C VAL A 506 -14.77 -30.06 -2.69
N THR A 507 -15.81 -29.23 -2.65
CA THR A 507 -15.86 -27.91 -3.27
C THR A 507 -16.40 -26.87 -2.29
N LEU A 508 -16.11 -25.60 -2.54
CA LEU A 508 -16.64 -24.50 -1.72
C LEU A 508 -18.10 -24.26 -2.10
N TRP A 509 -19.01 -24.28 -1.12
CA TRP A 509 -20.45 -24.09 -1.37
C TRP A 509 -20.76 -22.66 -1.82
N HIS A 510 -21.65 -22.50 -2.80
CA HIS A 510 -22.04 -21.20 -3.34
C HIS A 510 -23.57 -21.14 -3.52
N PRO A 511 -24.26 -20.00 -3.27
CA PRO A 511 -25.72 -19.95 -3.37
C PRO A 511 -26.29 -20.09 -4.79
N VAL A 512 -25.52 -19.76 -5.83
CA VAL A 512 -25.93 -20.06 -7.23
C VAL A 512 -26.09 -21.57 -7.39
N GLY A 513 -27.25 -21.99 -7.89
CA GLY A 513 -27.59 -23.40 -8.06
C GLY A 513 -28.46 -23.98 -6.94
N HIS A 514 -28.65 -23.23 -5.84
CA HIS A 514 -29.51 -23.62 -4.72
C HIS A 514 -30.80 -22.81 -4.69
N SER A 515 -31.85 -23.39 -4.10
CA SER A 515 -33.14 -22.71 -3.94
C SER A 515 -33.04 -21.61 -2.86
N PRO A 516 -33.88 -20.55 -2.94
CA PRO A 516 -33.95 -19.55 -1.87
C PRO A 516 -34.21 -20.15 -0.49
N ASP A 517 -35.06 -21.17 -0.39
CA ASP A 517 -35.42 -21.83 0.87
C ASP A 517 -34.22 -22.57 1.48
N GLU A 518 -33.44 -23.28 0.66
CA GLU A 518 -32.22 -23.95 1.11
C GLU A 518 -31.17 -22.93 1.60
N ILE A 519 -31.01 -21.82 0.87
CA ILE A 519 -30.09 -20.74 1.26
C ILE A 519 -30.51 -20.14 2.61
N VAL A 520 -31.82 -19.91 2.81
CA VAL A 520 -32.35 -19.41 4.09
C VAL A 520 -32.10 -20.42 5.21
N ALA A 521 -32.34 -21.71 4.96
CA ALA A 521 -32.12 -22.76 5.96
C ALA A 521 -30.65 -22.82 6.40
N TRP A 522 -29.69 -22.69 5.48
CA TRP A 522 -28.28 -22.61 5.84
C TRP A 522 -27.91 -21.34 6.60
N ARG A 523 -28.55 -20.20 6.31
CA ARG A 523 -28.38 -18.97 7.11
C ARG A 523 -28.88 -19.17 8.54
N ASP A 524 -30.04 -19.82 8.70
CA ASP A 524 -30.61 -20.17 10.01
C ASP A 524 -29.68 -21.14 10.76
N TRP A 525 -29.11 -22.11 10.04
CA TRP A 525 -28.14 -23.06 10.59
C TRP A 525 -26.89 -22.35 11.13
N LEU A 526 -26.29 -21.45 10.34
CA LEU A 526 -25.13 -20.66 10.75
C LEU A 526 -25.43 -19.79 11.99
N GLU A 527 -26.63 -19.19 12.04
CA GLU A 527 -27.07 -18.38 13.17
C GLU A 527 -27.31 -19.20 14.44
N ARG A 528 -27.95 -20.38 14.34
CA ARG A 528 -28.14 -21.31 15.47
C ARG A 528 -26.80 -21.73 16.09
N HIS A 529 -25.80 -21.98 15.25
CA HIS A 529 -24.46 -22.41 15.67
C HIS A 529 -23.51 -21.24 15.98
N GLY A 530 -23.97 -19.99 15.91
CA GLY A 530 -23.17 -18.81 16.23
C GLY A 530 -21.97 -18.60 15.29
N VAL A 531 -22.04 -19.10 14.05
CA VAL A 531 -20.94 -19.05 13.08
C VAL A 531 -20.96 -17.71 12.35
N THR A 532 -19.85 -16.96 12.43
CA THR A 532 -19.61 -15.74 11.63
C THR A 532 -18.68 -16.05 10.47
N GLN A 533 -19.16 -15.94 9.24
CA GLN A 533 -18.38 -16.27 8.04
C GLN A 533 -17.28 -15.23 7.75
N PRO A 534 -16.10 -15.63 7.25
CA PRO A 534 -14.99 -14.71 6.98
C PRO A 534 -15.25 -13.76 5.79
N PHE A 535 -16.23 -14.09 4.95
CA PHE A 535 -16.76 -13.26 3.87
C PHE A 535 -18.21 -13.67 3.58
N LYS A 536 -18.92 -12.88 2.76
CA LYS A 536 -20.29 -13.19 2.34
C LYS A 536 -20.31 -14.46 1.48
N GLN A 537 -20.74 -15.59 2.07
CA GLN A 537 -20.97 -16.85 1.37
C GLN A 537 -22.47 -17.21 1.36
N ALA A 538 -23.08 -17.51 2.51
CA ALA A 538 -24.53 -17.78 2.60
C ALA A 538 -25.37 -16.52 2.34
N HIS A 539 -24.83 -15.36 2.72
CA HIS A 539 -25.42 -14.05 2.46
C HIS A 539 -24.88 -13.39 1.18
N ARG A 540 -24.29 -14.18 0.29
CA ARG A 540 -23.74 -13.66 -0.97
C ARG A 540 -24.85 -13.28 -1.93
N GLU A 541 -24.68 -12.14 -2.57
CA GLU A 541 -25.60 -11.64 -3.59
C GLU A 541 -25.59 -12.56 -4.81
N VAL A 542 -26.77 -13.02 -5.23
CA VAL A 542 -26.96 -13.80 -6.45
C VAL A 542 -27.60 -12.92 -7.51
N TYR A 543 -26.94 -12.78 -8.66
CA TYR A 543 -27.48 -12.04 -9.79
C TYR A 543 -27.93 -13.00 -10.89
N LEU A 544 -29.24 -13.06 -11.08
CA LEU A 544 -29.85 -13.79 -12.18
C LEU A 544 -30.03 -12.88 -13.39
N LEU A 545 -30.08 -13.52 -14.57
CA LEU A 545 -30.38 -12.84 -15.82
C LEU A 545 -31.84 -12.35 -15.80
N THR A 546 -32.02 -11.05 -16.00
CA THR A 546 -33.33 -10.39 -16.03
C THR A 546 -33.90 -10.35 -17.45
N ASP A 547 -35.21 -10.10 -17.59
CA ASP A 547 -35.84 -9.93 -18.90
C ASP A 547 -35.27 -8.74 -19.68
N ALA A 548 -34.87 -7.67 -18.98
CA ALA A 548 -34.19 -6.53 -19.60
C ALA A 548 -32.86 -6.94 -20.24
N GLU A 549 -32.08 -7.79 -19.56
CA GLU A 549 -30.81 -8.32 -20.09
C GLU A 549 -31.01 -9.36 -21.18
N ARG A 550 -32.12 -10.11 -21.17
CA ARG A 550 -32.52 -10.95 -22.31
C ARG A 550 -32.87 -10.11 -23.55
N ALA A 551 -33.41 -8.91 -23.35
CA ALA A 551 -33.75 -8.00 -24.45
C ALA A 551 -32.53 -7.30 -25.04
N THR A 552 -31.55 -6.90 -24.21
CA THR A 552 -30.28 -6.32 -24.69
C THR A 552 -29.32 -7.36 -25.25
N ASP A 553 -29.53 -8.64 -24.91
CA ASP A 553 -28.83 -9.84 -25.37
C ASP A 553 -27.34 -9.88 -24.99
N THR A 554 -26.53 -8.93 -25.45
CA THR A 554 -25.06 -8.99 -25.40
C THR A 554 -24.43 -8.10 -24.31
N TYR A 555 -25.23 -7.30 -23.61
CA TYR A 555 -24.73 -6.40 -22.57
C TYR A 555 -25.73 -6.19 -21.43
N SER A 556 -25.22 -5.89 -20.24
CA SER A 556 -26.04 -5.46 -19.09
C SER A 556 -25.87 -3.96 -18.83
N ASN A 557 -27.00 -3.26 -18.74
CA ASN A 557 -27.09 -1.84 -18.35
C ASN A 557 -27.30 -1.63 -16.84
N ARG A 558 -27.29 -2.71 -16.05
CA ARG A 558 -27.68 -2.66 -14.62
C ARG A 558 -26.84 -1.68 -13.80
N PHE A 559 -25.62 -1.40 -14.23
CA PHE A 559 -24.64 -0.54 -13.56
C PHE A 559 -24.16 0.62 -14.45
N ALA A 560 -24.92 0.95 -15.48
CA ALA A 560 -24.65 2.11 -16.32
C ALA A 560 -25.05 3.42 -15.62
N ALA A 561 -24.51 4.54 -16.10
CA ALA A 561 -24.83 5.90 -15.63
C ALA A 561 -24.50 6.19 -14.16
N HIS A 562 -23.46 5.57 -13.60
CA HIS A 562 -22.90 5.94 -12.30
C HIS A 562 -21.65 6.80 -12.43
N VAL A 563 -21.45 7.70 -11.47
CA VAL A 563 -20.24 8.53 -11.35
C VAL A 563 -19.36 8.00 -10.24
N LEU A 564 -18.20 7.44 -10.60
CA LEU A 564 -17.25 6.81 -9.67
C LEU A 564 -16.04 7.70 -9.41
N ARG A 565 -15.48 7.66 -8.20
CA ARG A 565 -14.13 8.17 -7.92
C ARG A 565 -13.09 7.26 -8.56
N GLN A 566 -12.36 7.77 -9.56
CA GLN A 566 -11.48 6.97 -10.42
C GLN A 566 -10.44 6.15 -9.61
N HIS A 567 -9.73 6.80 -8.70
CA HIS A 567 -8.62 6.16 -7.96
C HIS A 567 -9.12 5.07 -6.99
N GLN A 568 -10.30 5.29 -6.40
CA GLN A 568 -10.94 4.31 -5.53
C GLN A 568 -11.42 3.11 -6.35
N PHE A 569 -12.09 3.34 -7.48
CA PHE A 569 -12.46 2.31 -8.44
C PHE A 569 -11.24 1.50 -8.91
N HIS A 570 -10.16 2.16 -9.35
CA HIS A 570 -8.95 1.51 -9.82
C HIS A 570 -8.33 0.58 -8.76
N SER A 571 -8.31 1.03 -7.50
CA SER A 571 -7.80 0.23 -6.38
C SER A 571 -8.70 -0.98 -6.08
N LEU A 572 -10.02 -0.81 -6.05
CA LEU A 572 -10.98 -1.89 -5.83
C LEU A 572 -10.94 -2.93 -6.97
N ALA A 573 -10.92 -2.46 -8.22
CA ALA A 573 -10.78 -3.29 -9.40
C ALA A 573 -9.54 -4.19 -9.31
N ALA A 574 -8.38 -3.62 -8.97
CA ALA A 574 -7.14 -4.37 -8.82
C ALA A 574 -7.24 -5.48 -7.74
N VAL A 575 -7.87 -5.20 -6.59
CA VAL A 575 -8.07 -6.18 -5.50
C VAL A 575 -9.02 -7.31 -5.92
N ARG A 576 -10.04 -7.00 -6.73
CA ARG A 576 -10.94 -8.01 -7.33
C ARG A 576 -10.33 -8.71 -8.55
N GLY A 577 -9.09 -8.39 -8.90
CA GLY A 577 -8.35 -8.96 -10.02
C GLY A 577 -8.86 -8.52 -11.40
N TRP A 578 -9.47 -7.34 -11.46
CA TRP A 578 -9.73 -6.61 -12.69
C TRP A 578 -8.51 -5.75 -13.06
N HIS A 579 -8.22 -5.69 -14.36
CA HIS A 579 -7.22 -4.80 -14.93
C HIS A 579 -7.90 -3.52 -15.41
N ASN A 580 -7.43 -2.38 -14.90
CA ASN A 580 -7.94 -1.07 -15.29
C ASN A 580 -6.79 -0.09 -15.55
N LYS A 581 -6.87 0.71 -16.61
CA LYS A 581 -5.97 1.84 -16.90
C LYS A 581 -6.66 3.12 -16.47
N LEU A 582 -5.98 3.98 -15.71
CA LEU A 582 -6.52 5.30 -15.39
C LEU A 582 -6.81 6.08 -16.68
N ARG A 583 -7.99 6.68 -16.78
CA ARG A 583 -8.35 7.65 -17.80
C ARG A 583 -7.61 8.94 -17.53
N LEU A 584 -6.90 9.41 -18.55
CA LEU A 584 -6.13 10.64 -18.53
C LEU A 584 -6.79 11.66 -19.46
N ALA A 585 -6.74 12.93 -19.10
CA ALA A 585 -7.17 14.03 -19.95
C ALA A 585 -6.08 14.35 -20.99
N VAL A 586 -5.83 13.39 -21.88
CA VAL A 586 -4.89 13.47 -23.01
C VAL A 586 -5.50 12.75 -24.21
N ASP A 587 -5.04 13.08 -25.41
CA ASP A 587 -5.42 12.43 -26.67
C ASP A 587 -4.81 11.01 -26.76
N ASP A 588 -5.35 10.10 -25.96
CA ASP A 588 -4.96 8.69 -25.87
C ASP A 588 -6.21 7.80 -25.74
N GLU A 589 -6.06 6.53 -26.10
CA GLU A 589 -7.08 5.53 -25.91
C GLU A 589 -6.76 4.62 -24.71
N ALA A 590 -7.81 4.08 -24.10
CA ALA A 590 -7.68 3.15 -23.00
C ALA A 590 -8.65 1.96 -23.15
N PRO A 591 -8.21 0.74 -22.79
CA PRO A 591 -9.11 -0.40 -22.74
C PRO A 591 -10.14 -0.23 -21.62
N PRO A 592 -11.29 -0.92 -21.67
CA PRO A 592 -12.24 -0.95 -20.56
C PRO A 592 -11.58 -1.55 -19.31
N ALA A 593 -12.27 -1.53 -18.17
CA ALA A 593 -11.85 -2.37 -17.06
C ALA A 593 -12.14 -3.83 -17.43
N VAL A 594 -11.16 -4.72 -17.25
CA VAL A 594 -11.21 -6.08 -17.80
C VAL A 594 -11.02 -7.12 -16.69
N ARG A 595 -11.82 -8.18 -16.72
CA ARG A 595 -11.63 -9.39 -15.92
C ARG A 595 -11.46 -10.59 -16.82
N GLU A 596 -10.26 -11.13 -16.86
CA GLU A 596 -9.98 -12.38 -17.55
C GLU A 596 -10.39 -13.57 -16.67
N LEU A 597 -11.04 -14.56 -17.28
CA LEU A 597 -11.54 -15.76 -16.63
C LEU A 597 -11.06 -16.99 -17.43
N PRO A 598 -9.75 -17.33 -17.37
CA PRO A 598 -9.16 -18.32 -18.28
C PRO A 598 -9.78 -19.71 -18.18
N ARG A 599 -10.14 -20.15 -16.97
CA ARG A 599 -10.82 -21.44 -16.72
C ARG A 599 -12.20 -21.56 -17.39
N TRP A 600 -12.77 -20.43 -17.77
CA TRP A 600 -14.06 -20.35 -18.45
C TRP A 600 -13.91 -19.99 -19.93
N GLY A 601 -12.70 -19.65 -20.40
CA GLY A 601 -12.48 -19.13 -21.76
C GLY A 601 -13.14 -17.78 -22.01
N LEU A 602 -13.39 -17.00 -20.95
CA LEU A 602 -14.15 -15.74 -21.00
C LEU A 602 -13.32 -14.53 -20.57
N ARG A 603 -13.72 -13.36 -21.07
CA ARG A 603 -13.28 -12.06 -20.60
C ARG A 603 -14.51 -11.18 -20.38
N ALA A 604 -14.67 -10.65 -19.16
CA ALA A 604 -15.66 -9.62 -18.89
C ALA A 604 -15.05 -8.23 -19.05
N GLU A 605 -15.81 -7.31 -19.61
CA GLU A 605 -15.45 -5.91 -19.78
C GLU A 605 -16.48 -5.03 -19.08
N TYR A 606 -16.01 -4.03 -18.33
CA TYR A 606 -16.81 -2.98 -17.76
C TYR A 606 -16.39 -1.64 -18.37
N TRP A 607 -17.30 -1.08 -19.16
CA TRP A 607 -17.06 0.11 -19.96
C TRP A 607 -17.16 1.37 -19.08
N ILE A 608 -16.14 2.22 -19.17
CA ILE A 608 -15.96 3.40 -18.31
C ILE A 608 -15.25 4.53 -19.08
N GLU A 609 -15.66 5.76 -18.83
CA GLU A 609 -15.12 6.95 -19.48
C GLU A 609 -14.70 8.03 -18.48
N GLY A 610 -13.76 8.90 -18.87
CA GLY A 610 -13.30 10.03 -18.05
C GLY A 610 -14.38 11.09 -17.88
N GLU A 611 -14.58 11.57 -16.65
CA GLU A 611 -15.52 12.64 -16.33
C GLU A 611 -14.79 13.90 -15.89
N GLY A 612 -14.64 14.87 -16.79
CA GLY A 612 -13.96 16.14 -16.53
C GLY A 612 -14.83 17.40 -16.60
N GLY A 613 -16.08 17.30 -17.06
CA GLY A 613 -16.88 18.46 -17.48
C GLY A 613 -16.28 19.23 -18.65
N ASP A 614 -16.86 20.40 -18.94
CA ASP A 614 -16.55 21.20 -20.13
C ASP A 614 -15.12 21.80 -20.13
N ASP A 615 -14.51 22.02 -18.95
CA ASP A 615 -13.22 22.72 -18.82
C ASP A 615 -12.07 21.87 -18.27
N HIS A 616 -12.26 20.56 -18.06
CA HIS A 616 -11.25 19.65 -17.47
C HIS A 616 -10.65 20.10 -16.13
N LEU A 617 -11.34 20.96 -15.38
CA LEU A 617 -10.91 21.45 -14.05
C LEU A 617 -10.87 20.35 -12.97
N ASP A 618 -11.37 19.16 -13.28
CA ASP A 618 -11.58 18.04 -12.36
C ASP A 618 -10.59 16.88 -12.62
N ILE A 619 -9.33 17.24 -12.79
CA ILE A 619 -8.20 16.31 -13.00
C ILE A 619 -7.14 16.49 -11.92
N THR A 620 -6.29 15.47 -11.72
CA THR A 620 -5.10 15.57 -10.88
C THR A 620 -4.01 16.39 -11.56
N ASP A 621 -3.01 16.85 -10.81
CA ASP A 621 -1.80 17.50 -11.35
C ASP A 621 -1.07 16.64 -12.40
N SER A 622 -1.22 15.31 -12.30
CA SER A 622 -0.69 14.33 -13.27
C SER A 622 -1.57 14.14 -14.52
N GLY A 623 -2.66 14.89 -14.64
CA GLY A 623 -3.58 14.83 -15.79
C GLY A 623 -4.58 13.68 -15.77
N SER A 624 -4.77 12.98 -14.64
CA SER A 624 -5.76 11.90 -14.55
C SER A 624 -7.12 12.43 -14.11
N PHE A 625 -8.22 11.91 -14.66
CA PHE A 625 -9.55 12.31 -14.19
C PHE A 625 -9.75 11.97 -12.71
N LEU A 626 -10.44 12.84 -11.98
CA LEU A 626 -10.84 12.51 -10.61
C LEU A 626 -12.00 11.51 -10.59
N ARG A 627 -12.85 11.53 -11.63
CA ARG A 627 -14.09 10.76 -11.71
C ARG A 627 -14.25 10.03 -13.04
N LEU A 628 -15.10 9.01 -13.05
CA LEU A 628 -15.47 8.21 -14.20
C LEU A 628 -16.99 8.14 -14.34
N ARG A 629 -17.50 8.08 -15.57
CA ARG A 629 -18.86 7.59 -15.86
C ARG A 629 -18.80 6.11 -16.22
N THR A 630 -19.82 5.37 -15.78
CA THR A 630 -19.95 3.94 -16.07
C THR A 630 -20.98 3.68 -17.14
N ASP A 631 -20.79 2.59 -17.88
CA ASP A 631 -21.70 2.16 -18.92
C ASP A 631 -21.92 0.63 -18.81
N GLN A 632 -21.70 -0.11 -19.89
CA GLN A 632 -22.14 -1.50 -20.02
C GLN A 632 -21.16 -2.52 -19.43
N VAL A 633 -21.72 -3.66 -19.01
CA VAL A 633 -20.97 -4.89 -18.77
C VAL A 633 -21.18 -5.83 -19.96
N ARG A 634 -20.08 -6.31 -20.55
CA ARG A 634 -20.06 -7.20 -21.73
C ARG A 634 -19.13 -8.39 -21.51
N PHE A 635 -19.34 -9.46 -22.28
CA PHE A 635 -18.50 -10.66 -22.24
C PHE A 635 -17.98 -10.98 -23.64
N TYR A 636 -16.73 -11.42 -23.72
CA TYR A 636 -16.06 -11.83 -24.96
C TYR A 636 -15.33 -13.16 -24.74
N PRO A 637 -15.03 -13.92 -25.81
CA PRO A 637 -14.03 -14.97 -25.75
C PRO A 637 -12.70 -14.43 -25.21
N LEU A 638 -11.96 -15.25 -24.45
CA LEU A 638 -10.71 -14.82 -23.81
C LEU A 638 -9.67 -14.29 -24.83
N ASP A 639 -9.61 -14.91 -26.00
CA ASP A 639 -8.70 -14.62 -27.10
C ASP A 639 -9.18 -13.50 -28.04
N ALA A 640 -10.37 -12.94 -27.79
CA ALA A 640 -10.88 -11.81 -28.57
C ALA A 640 -9.91 -10.62 -28.47
N PRO A 641 -9.70 -9.83 -29.53
CA PRO A 641 -8.93 -8.59 -29.45
C PRO A 641 -9.53 -7.63 -28.40
N PRO A 642 -8.71 -6.84 -27.68
CA PRO A 642 -9.21 -5.92 -26.67
C PRO A 642 -9.95 -4.75 -27.33
N ASN A 643 -11.08 -4.34 -26.73
CA ASN A 643 -11.69 -3.06 -27.06
C ASN A 643 -10.87 -1.90 -26.47
N SER A 644 -10.90 -0.74 -27.13
CA SER A 644 -10.44 0.53 -26.59
C SER A 644 -11.39 1.65 -26.98
N ALA A 645 -11.44 2.67 -26.13
CA ALA A 645 -12.12 3.93 -26.41
C ALA A 645 -11.20 5.09 -26.04
N HIS A 646 -11.49 6.26 -26.60
CA HIS A 646 -10.78 7.49 -26.26
C HIS A 646 -10.98 7.82 -24.77
N CYS A 647 -9.96 8.37 -24.11
CA CYS A 647 -9.99 8.56 -22.65
C CYS A 647 -11.10 9.52 -22.17
N TYR A 648 -11.58 10.41 -23.04
CA TYR A 648 -12.67 11.36 -22.77
C TYR A 648 -14.07 10.79 -23.03
N GLY A 649 -14.18 9.53 -23.48
CA GLY A 649 -15.44 8.91 -23.88
C GLY A 649 -15.53 8.68 -25.39
N GLY A 650 -16.58 7.96 -25.79
CA GLY A 650 -16.79 7.49 -27.16
C GLY A 650 -17.03 5.98 -27.21
N GLU A 651 -17.33 5.48 -28.41
CA GLU A 651 -17.63 4.06 -28.61
C GLU A 651 -16.36 3.20 -28.43
N TYR A 652 -16.49 2.15 -27.62
CA TYR A 652 -15.49 1.11 -27.52
C TYR A 652 -15.45 0.29 -28.81
N ARG A 653 -14.25 0.17 -29.39
CA ARG A 653 -14.01 -0.55 -30.64
C ARG A 653 -12.75 -1.40 -30.57
N MET A 654 -12.68 -2.45 -31.39
CA MET A 654 -11.48 -3.27 -31.53
C MET A 654 -10.56 -2.68 -32.60
N HIS A 655 -9.29 -2.48 -32.25
CA HIS A 655 -8.27 -2.08 -33.22
C HIS A 655 -7.66 -3.31 -33.85
N LEU A 656 -8.16 -3.67 -35.03
CA LEU A 656 -7.75 -4.85 -35.77
C LEU A 656 -6.75 -4.52 -36.88
N ARG A 657 -5.78 -5.43 -37.08
CA ARG A 657 -4.88 -5.39 -38.23
C ARG A 657 -5.49 -6.16 -39.40
N ASP A 658 -5.09 -5.81 -40.62
CA ASP A 658 -5.31 -6.59 -41.83
C ASP A 658 -6.78 -6.86 -42.20
N GLY A 659 -7.69 -5.94 -41.88
CA GLY A 659 -9.10 -6.01 -42.29
C GLY A 659 -9.89 -7.15 -41.63
N ALA A 660 -9.39 -7.73 -40.55
CA ALA A 660 -10.14 -8.69 -39.75
C ALA A 660 -11.45 -8.07 -39.23
N ALA A 661 -12.51 -8.87 -39.15
CA ALA A 661 -13.79 -8.43 -38.59
C ALA A 661 -13.72 -8.36 -37.05
N PRO A 662 -14.40 -7.38 -36.41
CA PRO A 662 -14.55 -7.34 -34.96
C PRO A 662 -15.19 -8.61 -34.43
N VAL A 663 -14.75 -9.04 -33.25
CA VAL A 663 -15.37 -10.17 -32.54
C VAL A 663 -16.56 -9.63 -31.76
N ASP A 664 -17.75 -10.12 -32.08
CA ASP A 664 -18.98 -9.71 -31.38
C ASP A 664 -18.97 -10.17 -29.91
N PRO A 665 -19.59 -9.40 -29.00
CA PRO A 665 -19.82 -9.83 -27.63
C PRO A 665 -20.70 -11.08 -27.56
N LEU A 666 -20.47 -11.91 -26.55
CA LEU A 666 -21.26 -13.12 -26.29
C LEU A 666 -22.64 -12.78 -25.74
N PRO A 667 -23.71 -13.49 -26.16
CA PRO A 667 -25.02 -13.44 -25.53
C PRO A 667 -24.92 -13.72 -24.02
N LEU A 668 -25.58 -12.90 -23.19
CA LEU A 668 -25.63 -13.06 -21.75
C LEU A 668 -26.27 -14.40 -21.34
N THR A 669 -27.13 -14.97 -22.17
CA THR A 669 -27.71 -16.31 -21.98
C THR A 669 -26.69 -17.43 -22.12
N ALA A 670 -25.55 -17.20 -22.79
CA ALA A 670 -24.46 -18.17 -22.93
C ALA A 670 -23.46 -18.09 -21.76
N ILE A 671 -23.58 -17.10 -20.87
CA ILE A 671 -22.67 -16.92 -19.75
C ILE A 671 -23.12 -17.82 -18.58
N PRO A 672 -22.21 -18.64 -18.02
CA PRO A 672 -22.54 -19.47 -16.86
C PRO A 672 -23.10 -18.62 -15.70
N PRO A 673 -24.20 -19.03 -15.03
CA PRO A 673 -24.84 -18.24 -13.99
C PRO A 673 -23.89 -17.82 -12.86
N LEU A 674 -22.95 -18.69 -12.49
CA LEU A 674 -21.91 -18.37 -11.50
C LEU A 674 -21.02 -17.22 -11.98
N VAL A 675 -20.54 -17.27 -13.23
CA VAL A 675 -19.68 -16.23 -13.82
C VAL A 675 -20.43 -14.90 -13.90
N LEU A 676 -21.66 -14.93 -14.41
CA LEU A 676 -22.50 -13.74 -14.50
C LEU A 676 -22.70 -13.12 -13.11
N SER A 677 -23.07 -13.95 -12.12
CA SER A 677 -23.32 -13.48 -10.75
C SER A 677 -22.10 -12.83 -10.13
N GLU A 678 -20.93 -13.44 -10.29
CA GLU A 678 -19.69 -12.95 -9.70
C GLU A 678 -19.16 -11.68 -10.35
N VAL A 679 -19.24 -11.59 -11.68
CA VAL A 679 -18.85 -10.39 -12.42
C VAL A 679 -19.76 -9.22 -12.06
N LEU A 680 -21.08 -9.43 -12.04
CA LEU A 680 -22.02 -8.37 -11.66
C LEU A 680 -21.89 -7.99 -10.19
N ARG A 681 -21.51 -8.92 -9.32
CA ARG A 681 -21.20 -8.64 -7.91
C ARG A 681 -19.96 -7.76 -7.74
N ASP A 682 -18.91 -8.01 -8.52
CA ASP A 682 -17.73 -7.14 -8.54
C ASP A 682 -18.11 -5.73 -9.01
N VAL A 683 -18.93 -5.62 -10.06
CA VAL A 683 -19.38 -4.32 -10.59
C VAL A 683 -20.30 -3.59 -9.60
N ASP A 684 -21.21 -4.28 -8.92
CA ASP A 684 -22.03 -3.68 -7.85
C ASP A 684 -21.16 -3.18 -6.69
N LEU A 685 -20.09 -3.91 -6.33
CA LEU A 685 -19.13 -3.45 -5.34
C LEU A 685 -18.44 -2.14 -5.80
N PHE A 686 -18.04 -2.07 -7.07
CA PHE A 686 -17.42 -0.87 -7.63
C PHE A 686 -18.34 0.33 -7.57
N VAL A 687 -19.59 0.18 -8.00
CA VAL A 687 -20.61 1.23 -7.93
C VAL A 687 -20.91 1.58 -6.47
N GLY A 688 -21.21 0.58 -5.65
CA GLY A 688 -21.59 0.74 -4.25
C GLY A 688 -20.52 1.40 -3.38
N VAL A 689 -19.23 1.23 -3.69
CA VAL A 689 -18.15 1.79 -2.85
C VAL A 689 -17.52 3.04 -3.47
N ALA A 690 -17.36 3.09 -4.80
CA ALA A 690 -16.68 4.21 -5.47
C ALA A 690 -17.63 5.30 -5.96
N SER A 691 -18.96 5.10 -5.97
CA SER A 691 -19.92 6.12 -6.40
C SER A 691 -19.87 7.36 -5.50
N VAL A 692 -19.86 8.55 -6.12
CA VAL A 692 -19.99 9.83 -5.39
C VAL A 692 -21.35 9.95 -4.70
N GLY A 693 -22.38 9.22 -5.17
CA GLY A 693 -23.72 9.23 -4.57
C GLY A 693 -23.79 8.62 -3.15
N ASN A 694 -22.75 7.90 -2.72
CA ASN A 694 -22.63 7.35 -1.36
C ASN A 694 -21.80 8.25 -0.42
N ASP A 695 -21.38 9.43 -0.86
CA ASP A 695 -20.61 10.35 -0.03
C ASP A 695 -21.54 11.30 0.76
N PRO A 696 -21.64 11.17 2.09
CA PRO A 696 -22.49 12.06 2.88
C PRO A 696 -22.02 13.53 2.87
N THR A 697 -20.76 13.80 2.50
CA THR A 697 -20.19 15.15 2.46
C THR A 697 -20.36 15.86 1.11
N TRP A 698 -20.96 15.19 0.12
CA TRP A 698 -21.04 15.68 -1.27
C TRP A 698 -22.37 16.39 -1.59
N GLN A 699 -23.03 16.95 -0.58
CA GLN A 699 -24.34 17.61 -0.74
C GLN A 699 -24.30 18.79 -1.74
N ASP A 700 -23.14 19.44 -1.89
CA ASP A 700 -22.97 20.55 -2.82
C ASP A 700 -23.01 20.12 -4.29
N GLY A 701 -22.83 18.83 -4.60
CA GLY A 701 -22.81 18.28 -5.95
C GLY A 701 -21.44 18.30 -6.63
N GLY A 702 -20.36 18.60 -5.90
CA GLY A 702 -19.02 18.74 -6.47
C GLY A 702 -18.82 20.08 -7.20
N PRO A 703 -17.75 20.23 -8.02
CA PRO A 703 -17.45 21.50 -8.67
C PRO A 703 -18.62 22.03 -9.50
N GLY A 704 -19.06 23.25 -9.21
CA GLY A 704 -20.21 23.89 -9.86
C GLY A 704 -21.57 23.25 -9.56
N GLY A 705 -21.65 22.30 -8.61
CA GLY A 705 -22.89 21.59 -8.26
C GLY A 705 -23.36 20.55 -9.27
N ARG A 706 -22.50 20.16 -10.22
CA ARG A 706 -22.85 19.37 -11.42
C ARG A 706 -23.47 18.00 -11.13
N PHE A 707 -23.17 17.40 -9.98
CA PHE A 707 -23.67 16.07 -9.58
C PHE A 707 -24.72 16.12 -8.47
N ARG A 708 -25.29 17.29 -8.16
CA ARG A 708 -26.27 17.42 -7.06
C ARG A 708 -27.50 16.55 -7.30
N GLU A 709 -28.07 16.60 -8.51
CA GLU A 709 -29.24 15.78 -8.87
C GLU A 709 -28.92 14.28 -8.80
N TYR A 710 -27.78 13.85 -9.36
CA TYR A 710 -27.31 12.47 -9.28
C TYR A 710 -27.13 12.01 -7.82
N TRP A 711 -26.54 12.84 -6.97
CA TRP A 711 -26.35 12.52 -5.56
C TRP A 711 -27.68 12.36 -4.84
N THR A 712 -28.63 13.27 -5.05
CA THR A 712 -29.96 13.21 -4.45
C THR A 712 -30.72 11.97 -4.93
N SER A 713 -30.70 11.69 -6.24
CA SER A 713 -31.39 10.53 -6.82
C SER A 713 -30.80 9.22 -6.32
N TYR A 714 -29.47 9.10 -6.30
CA TYR A 714 -28.77 7.89 -5.88
C TYR A 714 -28.84 7.67 -4.37
N GLY A 715 -28.65 8.72 -3.57
CA GLY A 715 -28.59 8.65 -2.10
C GLY A 715 -29.86 8.11 -1.45
N PHE A 716 -30.99 8.16 -2.15
CA PHE A 716 -32.30 7.66 -1.71
C PHE A 716 -33.01 6.82 -2.80
N ALA A 717 -32.25 6.25 -3.75
CA ALA A 717 -32.75 5.40 -4.83
C ALA A 717 -33.33 4.07 -4.33
N GLU A 718 -33.95 3.30 -5.22
CA GLU A 718 -34.32 1.91 -4.94
C GLU A 718 -33.11 1.05 -4.51
N LEU A 719 -33.38 0.03 -3.68
CA LEU A 719 -32.32 -0.80 -3.11
C LEU A 719 -31.69 -1.71 -4.16
N ASN A 720 -30.37 -1.58 -4.37
CA ASN A 720 -29.58 -2.56 -5.09
C ASN A 720 -29.52 -3.91 -4.35
N GLN A 721 -28.99 -4.96 -5.00
CA GLN A 721 -29.00 -6.32 -4.45
C GLN A 721 -28.26 -6.45 -3.10
N SER A 722 -27.12 -5.77 -2.96
CA SER A 722 -26.42 -5.72 -1.67
C SER A 722 -27.23 -5.02 -0.58
N ALA A 723 -27.98 -3.96 -0.90
CA ALA A 723 -28.84 -3.27 0.06
C ALA A 723 -30.09 -4.08 0.43
N GLN A 724 -30.66 -4.84 -0.52
CA GLN A 724 -31.74 -5.79 -0.24
C GLN A 724 -31.27 -6.92 0.71
N THR A 725 -30.07 -7.46 0.46
CA THR A 725 -29.44 -8.45 1.35
C THR A 725 -29.25 -7.88 2.76
N ARG A 726 -28.77 -6.63 2.88
CA ARG A 726 -28.65 -5.94 4.17
C ARG A 726 -30.00 -5.71 4.84
N ARG A 727 -31.04 -5.35 4.09
CA ARG A 727 -32.41 -5.20 4.63
C ARG A 727 -32.90 -6.50 5.24
N ALA A 728 -32.83 -7.61 4.50
CA ALA A 728 -33.25 -8.92 4.98
C ALA A 728 -32.49 -9.32 6.26
N LEU A 729 -31.19 -9.02 6.32
CA LEU A 729 -30.39 -9.26 7.51
C LEU A 729 -30.80 -8.38 8.69
N LEU A 730 -30.97 -7.07 8.49
CA LEU A 730 -31.38 -6.14 9.54
C LEU A 730 -32.75 -6.50 10.12
N GLN A 731 -33.68 -6.99 9.29
CA GLN A 731 -34.98 -7.48 9.75
C GLN A 731 -34.88 -8.64 10.75
N ARG A 732 -33.81 -9.43 10.67
CA ARG A 732 -33.53 -10.52 11.61
C ARG A 732 -32.75 -10.06 12.84
N LEU A 733 -31.81 -9.13 12.65
CA LEU A 733 -30.94 -8.65 13.72
C LEU A 733 -31.65 -7.68 14.68
N ILE A 734 -32.37 -6.68 14.16
CA ILE A 734 -32.95 -5.59 14.96
C ILE A 734 -33.86 -6.08 16.09
N PRO A 735 -34.75 -7.09 15.89
CA PRO A 735 -35.58 -7.62 16.97
C PRO A 735 -34.81 -8.16 18.18
N ARG A 736 -33.51 -8.47 18.00
CA ARG A 736 -32.62 -8.99 19.05
C ARG A 736 -31.79 -7.89 19.73
N LEU A 737 -31.92 -6.63 19.29
CA LEU A 737 -31.18 -5.48 19.82
C LEU A 737 -32.03 -4.69 20.82
N ALA A 738 -31.37 -3.93 21.69
CA ALA A 738 -32.01 -3.08 22.69
C ALA A 738 -32.89 -1.96 22.10
N ILE A 739 -32.81 -1.71 20.80
CA ILE A 739 -33.57 -0.66 20.08
C ILE A 739 -34.76 -1.23 19.29
N ALA A 740 -35.13 -2.51 19.50
CA ALA A 740 -36.15 -3.20 18.72
C ALA A 740 -37.51 -2.48 18.72
N ASP A 741 -37.96 -1.99 19.88
CA ASP A 741 -39.21 -1.26 20.07
C ASP A 741 -39.21 0.16 19.47
N ARG A 742 -38.06 0.61 19.00
CA ARG A 742 -37.86 1.91 18.35
C ARG A 742 -37.67 1.81 16.84
N CYS A 743 -37.63 0.61 16.29
CA CYS A 743 -37.26 0.38 14.90
C CYS A 743 -38.40 -0.24 14.10
N THR A 744 -38.68 0.29 12.90
CA THR A 744 -39.60 -0.31 11.93
C THR A 744 -39.02 -0.23 10.52
N PHE A 745 -39.42 -1.15 9.63
CA PHE A 745 -38.96 -1.16 8.25
C PHE A 745 -40.09 -0.73 7.33
N GLU A 746 -39.85 0.30 6.51
CA GLU A 746 -40.79 0.79 5.51
C GLU A 746 -40.07 1.02 4.18
N GLY A 747 -40.46 0.26 3.15
CA GLY A 747 -39.80 0.28 1.84
C GLY A 747 -38.27 0.11 1.93
N ARG A 748 -37.56 1.17 1.52
CA ARG A 748 -36.10 1.26 1.45
C ARG A 748 -35.42 1.87 2.70
N PHE A 749 -36.19 2.13 3.75
CA PHE A 749 -35.73 2.79 4.97
C PHE A 749 -35.89 1.92 6.22
N LEU A 750 -34.95 2.09 7.15
CA LEU A 750 -35.12 1.75 8.56
C LEU A 750 -35.56 3.01 9.30
N HIS A 751 -36.76 2.99 9.87
CA HIS A 751 -37.29 4.08 10.68
C HIS A 751 -36.87 3.85 12.13
N VAL A 752 -36.26 4.87 12.73
CA VAL A 752 -35.76 4.85 14.12
C VAL A 752 -36.43 5.98 14.88
N ARG A 753 -37.23 5.64 15.89
CA ARG A 753 -37.88 6.61 16.78
C ARG A 753 -36.93 7.01 17.91
N GLY A 754 -36.43 8.24 17.87
CA GLY A 754 -35.75 8.88 19.00
C GLY A 754 -36.72 9.62 19.93
N GLU A 755 -36.18 10.38 20.87
CA GLU A 755 -36.97 11.27 21.76
C GLU A 755 -37.14 12.68 21.16
N ARG A 756 -36.19 13.14 20.33
CA ARG A 756 -36.25 14.45 19.66
C ARG A 756 -36.99 14.36 18.32
N HIS A 757 -36.63 13.38 17.50
CA HIS A 757 -37.19 13.20 16.15
C HIS A 757 -37.36 11.71 15.80
N THR A 758 -38.08 11.43 14.71
CA THR A 758 -38.04 10.11 14.05
C THR A 758 -37.20 10.21 12.78
N TYR A 759 -36.29 9.24 12.62
CA TYR A 759 -35.25 9.24 11.60
C TYR A 759 -35.48 8.11 10.60
N LYS A 760 -35.32 8.38 9.30
CA LYS A 760 -35.35 7.38 8.22
C LYS A 760 -33.93 7.15 7.73
N ILE A 761 -33.37 5.97 7.96
CA ILE A 761 -32.04 5.58 7.50
C ILE A 761 -32.17 4.78 6.22
N HIS A 762 -31.63 5.29 5.11
CA HIS A 762 -31.64 4.60 3.83
C HIS A 762 -30.72 3.37 3.86
N LEU A 763 -31.24 2.21 3.47
CA LEU A 763 -30.52 0.92 3.63
C LEU A 763 -29.40 0.70 2.61
N GLY A 764 -29.36 1.49 1.53
CA GLY A 764 -28.30 1.46 0.52
C GLY A 764 -27.12 2.37 0.83
N SER A 765 -27.40 3.61 1.26
CA SER A 765 -26.41 4.70 1.41
C SER A 765 -26.10 5.05 2.86
N SER A 766 -26.91 4.58 3.81
CA SER A 766 -26.95 5.02 5.22
C SER A 766 -27.32 6.50 5.42
N ASN A 767 -27.77 7.21 4.38
CA ASN A 767 -28.23 8.60 4.49
C ASN A 767 -29.48 8.69 5.38
N ILE A 768 -29.58 9.78 6.13
CA ILE A 768 -30.62 9.95 7.16
C ILE A 768 -31.52 11.12 6.78
N LEU A 769 -32.84 10.92 6.89
CA LEU A 769 -33.85 11.97 6.82
C LEU A 769 -34.56 12.07 8.18
N MET A 770 -34.87 13.29 8.62
CA MET A 770 -35.64 13.56 9.83
C MET A 770 -37.08 13.92 9.46
N THR A 771 -38.03 13.21 10.05
CA THR A 771 -39.46 13.54 9.94
C THR A 771 -39.83 14.76 10.79
N PRO A 772 -40.88 15.52 10.43
CA PRO A 772 -41.83 15.29 9.32
C PRO A 772 -41.38 15.78 7.94
N ASP A 773 -40.44 16.72 7.85
CA ASP A 773 -40.10 17.42 6.59
C ASP A 773 -39.05 16.71 5.73
N ASP A 774 -38.62 15.51 6.11
CA ASP A 774 -37.53 14.76 5.51
C ASP A 774 -36.24 15.59 5.35
N ARG A 775 -35.92 16.36 6.40
CA ARG A 775 -34.69 17.16 6.47
C ARG A 775 -33.48 16.24 6.58
N TYR A 776 -32.49 16.42 5.69
CA TYR A 776 -31.26 15.61 5.71
C TYR A 776 -30.47 15.81 7.01
N LEU A 777 -30.01 14.71 7.60
CA LEU A 777 -29.11 14.70 8.75
C LEU A 777 -27.75 14.09 8.36
N CYS A 778 -26.70 14.90 8.36
CA CYS A 778 -25.35 14.45 8.04
C CYS A 778 -24.64 13.97 9.32
N ILE A 779 -24.40 12.66 9.40
CA ILE A 779 -23.57 12.03 10.44
C ILE A 779 -22.35 11.40 9.78
N VAL A 780 -21.18 11.98 10.04
CA VAL A 780 -19.88 11.46 9.58
C VAL A 780 -19.32 10.53 10.66
N PRO A 781 -19.07 9.25 10.35
CA PRO A 781 -18.52 8.31 11.32
C PRO A 781 -17.10 8.75 11.73
N GLY A 782 -16.79 8.72 13.03
CA GLY A 782 -15.42 8.84 13.51
C GLY A 782 -14.54 7.74 12.92
N SER A 783 -13.28 8.06 12.60
CA SER A 783 -12.34 7.21 11.86
C SER A 783 -11.76 6.04 12.68
N ASN A 784 -12.59 5.32 13.44
CA ASN A 784 -12.14 4.17 14.24
C ASN A 784 -12.77 2.85 13.73
N PRO A 785 -12.12 2.15 12.78
CA PRO A 785 -12.56 0.85 12.27
C PRO A 785 -12.59 -0.26 13.33
N SER A 786 -12.01 0.01 14.51
CA SER A 786 -11.76 -0.95 15.57
C SER A 786 -12.79 -0.92 16.70
N ALA A 787 -13.86 -0.13 16.57
CA ALA A 787 -14.91 -0.08 17.59
C ALA A 787 -15.58 -1.47 17.69
N PRO A 788 -15.73 -2.04 18.90
CA PRO A 788 -16.37 -3.34 19.07
C PRO A 788 -17.81 -3.27 18.56
N GLN A 789 -18.14 -4.17 17.64
CA GLN A 789 -19.51 -4.37 17.17
C GLN A 789 -20.33 -5.00 18.29
N ALA A 790 -21.44 -4.35 18.65
CA ALA A 790 -22.37 -4.88 19.64
C ALA A 790 -23.20 -6.01 19.00
N GLY A 791 -22.83 -7.27 19.28
CA GLY A 791 -23.63 -8.45 18.95
C GLY A 791 -23.07 -9.34 17.82
N TYR A 792 -23.75 -10.46 17.60
CA TYR A 792 -23.46 -11.41 16.51
C TYR A 792 -23.72 -10.77 15.14
N LEU A 793 -22.78 -10.97 14.21
CA LEU A 793 -22.98 -10.72 12.79
C LEU A 793 -22.73 -12.01 12.00
N PRO A 794 -23.49 -12.24 10.92
CA PRO A 794 -23.37 -13.46 10.13
C PRO A 794 -22.07 -13.53 9.32
N TYR A 795 -21.41 -12.40 9.06
CA TYR A 795 -20.15 -12.36 8.31
C TYR A 795 -19.33 -11.10 8.60
N GLU A 796 -18.03 -11.17 8.31
CA GLU A 796 -17.07 -10.08 8.48
C GLU A 796 -17.08 -9.09 7.29
N GLY A 797 -16.65 -7.84 7.51
CA GLY A 797 -16.27 -6.92 6.43
C GLY A 797 -17.34 -6.00 5.82
N ASP A 798 -18.62 -6.05 6.23
CA ASP A 798 -19.66 -5.14 5.71
C ASP A 798 -19.76 -3.85 6.54
N ARG A 799 -18.97 -2.86 6.10
CA ARG A 799 -18.91 -1.54 6.70
C ARG A 799 -20.26 -0.82 6.64
N MET A 800 -21.06 -1.01 5.59
CA MET A 800 -22.34 -0.30 5.43
C MET A 800 -23.38 -0.80 6.44
N LEU A 801 -23.45 -2.12 6.65
CA LEU A 801 -24.27 -2.70 7.70
C LEU A 801 -23.89 -2.16 9.08
N ALA A 802 -22.59 -2.13 9.39
CA ALA A 802 -22.06 -1.58 10.64
C ALA A 802 -22.45 -0.12 10.84
N LEU A 803 -22.38 0.69 9.77
CA LEU A 803 -22.75 2.10 9.75
C LEU A 803 -24.25 2.30 10.03
N ILE A 804 -25.11 1.53 9.37
CA ILE A 804 -26.57 1.60 9.58
C ILE A 804 -26.91 1.25 11.03
N LEU A 805 -26.33 0.16 11.58
CA LEU A 805 -26.55 -0.23 12.96
C LEU A 805 -26.03 0.82 13.95
N SER A 806 -24.83 1.36 13.73
CA SER A 806 -24.24 2.40 14.58
C SER A 806 -25.10 3.67 14.60
N LYS A 807 -25.57 4.12 13.43
CA LYS A 807 -26.50 5.25 13.30
C LYS A 807 -27.82 4.97 13.99
N ALA A 808 -28.41 3.79 13.81
CA ALA A 808 -29.66 3.42 14.46
C ALA A 808 -29.54 3.42 15.99
N MET A 809 -28.45 2.86 16.55
CA MET A 809 -28.20 2.83 18.00
C MET A 809 -27.95 4.22 18.60
N LEU A 810 -27.32 5.12 17.83
CA LEU A 810 -27.10 6.52 18.22
C LEU A 810 -28.42 7.30 18.22
N LEU A 811 -29.17 7.20 17.12
CA LEU A 811 -30.41 7.96 16.90
C LEU A 811 -31.57 7.49 17.77
N ALA A 812 -31.60 6.21 18.16
CA ALA A 812 -32.55 5.70 19.15
C ALA A 812 -32.38 6.36 20.53
N ARG A 813 -31.22 6.99 20.81
CA ARG A 813 -30.88 7.70 22.05
C ARG A 813 -30.43 9.14 21.74
N ASP A 814 -31.18 9.82 20.87
CA ASP A 814 -30.81 11.14 20.35
C ASP A 814 -30.66 12.25 21.42
N THR A 815 -31.20 12.07 22.62
CA THR A 815 -30.98 12.95 23.78
C THR A 815 -29.60 12.79 24.43
N GLU A 816 -28.93 11.65 24.23
CA GLU A 816 -27.57 11.37 24.74
C GLU A 816 -26.48 11.87 23.77
N ILE A 817 -26.84 12.39 22.60
CA ILE A 817 -25.88 12.91 21.62
C ILE A 817 -25.24 14.20 22.15
N THR A 818 -23.91 14.20 22.25
CA THR A 818 -23.12 15.36 22.73
C THR A 818 -22.31 16.05 21.64
N ASP A 819 -22.24 15.47 20.42
CA ASP A 819 -21.48 16.02 19.32
C ASP A 819 -22.12 17.34 18.82
N PRO A 820 -21.42 18.49 18.90
CA PRO A 820 -21.99 19.78 18.53
C PRO A 820 -22.36 19.87 17.05
N THR A 821 -21.67 19.13 16.17
CA THR A 821 -21.95 19.13 14.73
C THR A 821 -23.28 18.43 14.42
N ILE A 822 -23.61 17.37 15.16
CA ILE A 822 -24.90 16.67 15.05
C ILE A 822 -26.00 17.48 15.73
N LEU A 823 -25.74 17.98 16.94
CA LEU A 823 -26.71 18.75 17.73
C LEU A 823 -27.19 20.03 17.02
N SER A 824 -26.33 20.68 16.23
CA SER A 824 -26.73 21.86 15.44
C SER A 824 -27.73 21.55 14.31
N GLN A 825 -27.84 20.27 13.91
CA GLN A 825 -28.73 19.82 12.83
C GLN A 825 -30.06 19.24 13.35
N LEU A 826 -30.11 18.75 14.60
CA LEU A 826 -31.31 18.20 15.25
C LEU A 826 -32.23 19.33 15.71
#